data_AF-A0A0Q4HCV1-F1
#
_entry.id   AF-A0A0Q4HCV1-F1
#
_cell.length_a   1.000
_cell.length_b   1.000
_cell.length_c   1.000
_cell.angle_alpha   90.00
_cell.angle_beta   90.00
_cell.angle_gamma   90.00
#
_symmetry.space_group_name_H-M   'P 1'
#
loop_
_entity.id
_entity.type
_entity.pdbx_description
1 polymer ?
#
loop_
_entity_poly.entity_id
_entity_poly.type
_entity_poly.pdbx_seq_one_letter_code
_entity_poly.pdbx_strand_id
1 'polypeptide(L)'
;MDETSRTQPRHRSNVEAFESSNAIIELLARHRIVVAPHVASRLGLGLGGDADAIIEVAALLRAAQRLGLAVLPDPLPLVPAVSAAIEPHAASLAPWERQVLVIAAVCTDDRIDVLLAASGRSMSELVGGFLSRHLLLVAGHFAFADPRMRVWAHAEASLAERTAAHASLADAYRALGVDDQVVWHRSLATLEGSPDLVSPLLRLARRADAAGEAERAHAIAREAESHASGAGAVLARRVAGTAALHGGFVDDAERWLGAVLSHGDDDSRAAVLGDYLVATALLHGDVAEPELDAQLERAVEPELFDTAATRRRLQSLVRAIAIAAGLLAERGAAQRAARRLDQARALIERHGLVTDDWIVGRAWCALFAGDGREVEATGPLAPVVGGLHAITMALEVGLAGDPAAAMRWLGACREVPRDRHPADGSFERSPLLRAERAVAIALLDLWAGEVQRAANGLRQAACDLPVALTFGGLGAALARRLELIETGEIGPWARAVESSLPQSASGVRREDLIDRAVEAHLHGRRAEAETLVALADERARGGFGCGLHIPGLDAAAEHASPSSRGAEAVGIARRPPDARLASELRHRMRGIDRAGFDAEYDAVAASARSIRSPYERARTELMLARACAAFGAADPAGRHLVAAEHLFADCGAVGWLRAVAAERVAQLTAHRVVSSAADVRMAVGAVDGAPRPGVTPWSSSTTAPDSSPAGAAQTAPVEAATPGVRSTARPAPAPASERTTLERAAAASDDRAPDDVLGECRTAWAEVLTDRELEVAMLVVEGCSNREAASQLYVSVRTVEVHVGRVFTKLAVHSRVELAVLAHRMHGRLSTSRT
;
A
#
# COMPACT_ATOMS: atom_id res chain seq x y z
N MET A 1 -23.27 -31.06 -5.59
CA MET A 1 -21.95 -31.20 -4.95
C MET A 1 -20.89 -30.96 -6.02
N ASP A 2 -20.71 -29.69 -6.36
CA ASP A 2 -19.42 -29.10 -6.70
C ASP A 2 -19.62 -27.60 -6.51
N GLU A 3 -19.38 -27.14 -5.28
CA GLU A 3 -19.72 -25.81 -4.76
C GLU A 3 -18.61 -24.78 -5.08
N THR A 4 -17.73 -25.12 -6.03
CA THR A 4 -16.52 -24.37 -6.38
C THR A 4 -16.67 -23.52 -7.64
N SER A 5 -17.75 -23.67 -8.40
CA SER A 5 -18.04 -22.82 -9.57
C SER A 5 -18.74 -21.53 -9.15
N ARG A 6 -18.07 -20.72 -8.31
CA ARG A 6 -18.32 -19.27 -8.33
C ARG A 6 -17.98 -18.81 -9.73
N THR A 7 -18.95 -18.24 -10.43
CA THR A 7 -18.79 -17.48 -11.66
C THR A 7 -17.80 -16.34 -11.39
N GLN A 8 -16.50 -16.63 -11.49
CA GLN A 8 -15.49 -15.60 -11.65
C GLN A 8 -15.93 -14.76 -12.84
N PRO A 9 -16.00 -13.42 -12.73
CA PRO A 9 -16.19 -12.57 -13.90
C PRO A 9 -15.13 -13.00 -14.91
N ARG A 10 -15.56 -13.33 -16.16
CA ARG A 10 -14.68 -13.80 -17.23
C ARG A 10 -13.35 -13.08 -17.12
N HIS A 11 -12.30 -13.79 -16.70
CA HIS A 11 -10.98 -13.20 -16.55
C HIS A 11 -10.65 -12.55 -17.90
N ARG A 12 -10.71 -11.22 -17.96
CA ARG A 12 -9.95 -10.48 -18.97
C ARG A 12 -8.53 -11.03 -18.91
N SER A 13 -7.86 -11.15 -20.04
CA SER A 13 -6.47 -11.57 -20.01
C SER A 13 -5.73 -10.69 -18.98
N ASN A 14 -4.82 -11.27 -18.20
CA ASN A 14 -4.18 -10.54 -17.10
C ASN A 14 -3.50 -9.24 -17.58
N VAL A 15 -3.13 -9.19 -18.87
CA VAL A 15 -2.61 -8.02 -19.57
C VAL A 15 -3.67 -6.93 -19.74
N GLU A 16 -4.87 -7.25 -20.25
CA GLU A 16 -5.97 -6.28 -20.42
C GLU A 16 -6.41 -5.65 -19.10
N ALA A 17 -6.39 -6.41 -18.00
CA ALA A 17 -6.73 -5.90 -16.67
C ALA A 17 -5.70 -4.85 -16.21
N PHE A 18 -4.41 -5.15 -16.40
CA PHE A 18 -3.34 -4.21 -16.09
C PHE A 18 -3.40 -2.95 -16.97
N GLU A 19 -3.53 -3.11 -18.29
CA GLU A 19 -3.63 -1.97 -19.22
C GLU A 19 -4.82 -1.06 -18.89
N SER A 20 -5.97 -1.65 -18.57
CA SER A 20 -7.16 -0.91 -18.13
C SER A 20 -6.89 -0.13 -16.83
N SER A 21 -6.26 -0.77 -15.84
CA SER A 21 -5.91 -0.15 -14.57
C SER A 21 -4.90 0.99 -14.75
N ASN A 22 -3.86 0.79 -15.57
CA ASN A 22 -2.87 1.82 -15.86
C ASN A 22 -3.47 3.03 -16.59
N ALA A 23 -4.37 2.80 -17.56
CA ALA A 23 -5.08 3.88 -18.24
C ALA A 23 -5.92 4.73 -17.27
N ILE A 24 -6.54 4.10 -16.26
CA ILE A 24 -7.28 4.79 -15.20
C ILE A 24 -6.34 5.58 -14.29
N ILE A 25 -5.18 5.02 -13.91
CA ILE A 25 -4.16 5.73 -13.13
C ILE A 25 -3.70 6.98 -13.87
N GLU A 26 -3.39 6.87 -15.16
CA GLU A 26 -2.97 7.99 -16.01
C GLU A 26 -4.07 9.04 -16.19
N LEU A 27 -5.32 8.60 -16.37
CA LEU A 27 -6.49 9.49 -16.39
C LEU A 27 -6.56 10.31 -15.11
N LEU A 28 -6.57 9.65 -13.95
CA LEU A 28 -6.72 10.31 -12.66
C LEU A 28 -5.51 11.19 -12.33
N ALA A 29 -4.30 10.79 -12.70
CA ALA A 29 -3.09 11.58 -12.52
C ALA A 29 -3.16 12.92 -13.27
N ARG A 30 -3.73 12.96 -14.49
CA ARG A 30 -3.97 14.21 -15.23
C ARG A 30 -4.93 15.17 -14.50
N HIS A 31 -5.82 14.61 -13.68
CA HIS A 31 -6.74 15.36 -12.81
C HIS A 31 -6.17 15.58 -11.38
N ARG A 32 -4.88 15.28 -11.14
CA ARG A 32 -4.22 15.38 -9.82
C ARG A 32 -4.87 14.50 -8.75
N ILE A 33 -5.49 13.40 -9.16
CA ILE A 33 -6.07 12.40 -8.26
C ILE A 33 -5.15 11.18 -8.28
N VAL A 34 -4.69 10.78 -7.09
CA VAL A 34 -3.83 9.60 -6.94
C VAL A 34 -4.64 8.46 -6.38
N VAL A 35 -4.50 7.28 -6.99
CA VAL A 35 -5.16 6.03 -6.58
C VAL A 35 -4.19 4.87 -6.62
N ALA A 36 -4.39 3.89 -5.73
CA ALA A 36 -3.66 2.63 -5.77
C ALA A 36 -4.12 1.77 -6.95
N PRO A 37 -3.26 0.90 -7.53
CA PRO A 37 -3.63 0.12 -8.71
C PRO A 37 -4.83 -0.81 -8.53
N HIS A 38 -4.96 -1.48 -7.39
CA HIS A 38 -6.12 -2.33 -7.11
C HIS A 38 -7.41 -1.52 -6.92
N VAL A 39 -7.32 -0.27 -6.47
CA VAL A 39 -8.47 0.65 -6.40
C VAL A 39 -8.86 1.10 -7.81
N ALA A 40 -7.90 1.45 -8.67
CA ALA A 40 -8.14 1.79 -10.07
C ALA A 40 -8.85 0.65 -10.83
N SER A 41 -8.41 -0.60 -10.63
CA SER A 41 -9.07 -1.80 -11.18
C SER A 41 -10.54 -1.90 -10.73
N ARG A 42 -10.81 -1.70 -9.43
CA ARG A 42 -12.17 -1.75 -8.87
C ARG A 42 -13.06 -0.64 -9.39
N LEU A 43 -12.54 0.58 -9.54
CA LEU A 43 -13.27 1.70 -10.15
C LEU A 43 -13.62 1.40 -11.61
N GLY A 44 -12.66 0.89 -12.39
CA GLY A 44 -12.88 0.51 -13.78
C GLY A 44 -13.97 -0.54 -13.94
N LEU A 45 -13.96 -1.58 -13.11
CA LEU A 45 -14.99 -2.63 -13.14
C LEU A 45 -16.35 -2.13 -12.66
N GLY A 46 -16.39 -1.39 -11.55
CA GLY A 46 -17.64 -0.91 -10.93
C GLY A 46 -18.36 0.19 -11.72
N LEU A 47 -17.64 0.91 -12.58
CA LEU A 47 -18.16 2.04 -13.36
C LEU A 47 -18.13 1.78 -14.87
N GLY A 48 -17.87 0.54 -15.30
CA GLY A 48 -17.89 0.16 -16.71
C GLY A 48 -16.83 0.85 -17.57
N GLY A 49 -15.76 1.38 -16.97
CA GLY A 49 -14.71 2.13 -17.67
C GLY A 49 -15.10 3.57 -18.07
N ASP A 50 -16.22 4.09 -17.59
CA ASP A 50 -16.65 5.47 -17.85
C ASP A 50 -15.71 6.48 -17.18
N ALA A 51 -14.99 7.27 -17.98
CA ALA A 51 -14.00 8.21 -17.53
C ALA A 51 -14.57 9.30 -16.60
N ASP A 52 -15.74 9.85 -16.92
CA ASP A 52 -16.32 10.95 -16.14
C ASP A 52 -16.80 10.44 -14.78
N ALA A 53 -17.49 9.29 -14.78
CA ALA A 53 -17.88 8.62 -13.54
C ALA A 53 -16.68 8.24 -12.66
N ILE A 54 -15.60 7.74 -13.26
CA ILE A 54 -14.37 7.38 -12.53
C ILE A 54 -13.73 8.62 -11.87
N ILE A 55 -13.63 9.74 -12.58
CA ILE A 55 -13.07 10.98 -12.05
C ILE A 55 -13.92 11.50 -10.89
N GLU A 56 -15.24 11.59 -11.08
CA GLU A 56 -16.15 12.11 -10.06
C GLU A 56 -16.19 11.22 -8.82
N VAL A 57 -16.28 9.90 -8.98
CA VAL A 57 -16.23 8.96 -7.85
C VAL A 57 -14.91 9.06 -7.12
N ALA A 58 -13.77 9.04 -7.83
CA ALA A 58 -12.46 9.14 -7.20
C ALA A 58 -12.27 10.46 -6.44
N ALA A 59 -12.84 11.57 -6.93
CA ALA A 59 -12.83 12.86 -6.24
C ALA A 59 -13.63 12.85 -4.92
N LEU A 60 -14.72 12.07 -4.85
CA LEU A 60 -15.52 11.93 -3.63
C LEU A 60 -14.92 10.99 -2.58
N LEU A 61 -14.09 10.03 -2.99
CA LEU A 61 -13.46 9.08 -2.06
C LEU A 61 -12.49 9.78 -1.12
N ARG A 62 -12.37 9.28 0.12
CA ARG A 62 -11.32 9.71 1.05
C ARG A 62 -9.94 9.31 0.54
N ALA A 63 -8.90 10.02 0.98
CA ALA A 63 -7.51 9.65 0.63
C ALA A 63 -7.19 8.19 0.99
N ALA A 64 -7.53 7.74 2.21
CA ALA A 64 -7.33 6.34 2.62
C ALA A 64 -8.02 5.33 1.68
N GLN A 65 -9.21 5.66 1.16
CA GLN A 65 -9.94 4.80 0.22
C GLN A 65 -9.29 4.77 -1.16
N ARG A 66 -8.87 5.93 -1.68
CA ARG A 66 -8.14 6.01 -2.94
C ARG A 66 -6.83 5.24 -2.92
N LEU A 67 -6.14 5.26 -1.77
CA LEU A 67 -4.86 4.59 -1.56
C LEU A 67 -4.99 3.11 -1.18
N GLY A 68 -6.22 2.59 -1.06
CA GLY A 68 -6.47 1.19 -0.70
C GLY A 68 -6.28 0.86 0.79
N LEU A 69 -6.09 1.88 1.63
CA LEU A 69 -5.88 1.73 3.08
C LEU A 69 -7.21 1.62 3.84
N ALA A 70 -8.33 1.90 3.20
CA ALA A 70 -9.68 1.74 3.74
C ALA A 70 -10.61 1.12 2.70
N VAL A 71 -11.63 0.40 3.16
CA VAL A 71 -12.62 -0.26 2.31
C VAL A 71 -13.39 0.76 1.46
N LEU A 72 -13.58 0.43 0.18
CA LEU A 72 -14.41 1.23 -0.72
C LEU A 72 -15.89 1.10 -0.33
N PRO A 73 -16.70 2.15 -0.54
CA PRO A 73 -18.15 2.00 -0.45
C PRO A 73 -18.63 0.92 -1.43
N ASP A 74 -19.52 0.05 -0.97
CA ASP A 74 -20.23 -0.92 -1.82
C ASP A 74 -21.76 -0.76 -1.63
N PRO A 75 -22.51 -0.38 -2.68
CA PRO A 75 -22.03 0.08 -3.99
C PRO A 75 -21.21 1.37 -3.93
N LEU A 76 -20.49 1.67 -5.03
CA LEU A 76 -19.77 2.94 -5.18
C LEU A 76 -20.74 4.14 -5.09
N PRO A 77 -20.26 5.34 -4.71
CA PRO A 77 -21.11 6.53 -4.61
C PRO A 77 -21.80 6.90 -5.93
N LEU A 78 -23.05 7.36 -5.84
CA LEU A 78 -23.76 7.97 -6.96
C LEU A 78 -23.16 9.35 -7.25
N VAL A 79 -22.87 9.61 -8.53
CA VAL A 79 -22.31 10.87 -9.03
C VAL A 79 -23.09 11.35 -10.26
N PRO A 80 -23.06 12.66 -10.58
CA PRO A 80 -23.77 13.22 -11.72
C PRO A 80 -23.54 12.47 -13.04
N ALA A 81 -22.31 12.03 -13.34
CA ALA A 81 -22.01 11.26 -14.54
C ALA A 81 -22.74 9.90 -14.58
N VAL A 82 -22.87 9.21 -13.43
CA VAL A 82 -23.64 7.96 -13.32
C VAL A 82 -25.12 8.23 -13.54
N SER A 83 -25.69 9.26 -12.90
CA SER A 83 -27.09 9.66 -13.11
C SER A 83 -27.36 10.00 -14.58
N ALA A 84 -26.54 10.84 -15.20
CA ALA A 84 -26.68 11.24 -16.60
C ALA A 84 -26.63 10.05 -17.57
N ALA A 85 -25.81 9.04 -17.27
CA ALA A 85 -25.71 7.83 -18.07
C ALA A 85 -26.94 6.91 -17.91
N ILE A 86 -27.50 6.82 -16.70
CA ILE A 86 -28.50 5.80 -16.35
C ILE A 86 -29.94 6.33 -16.42
N GLU A 87 -30.24 7.54 -15.95
CA GLU A 87 -31.59 8.08 -15.84
C GLU A 87 -32.40 8.05 -17.15
N PRO A 88 -31.86 8.40 -18.33
CA PRO A 88 -32.60 8.33 -19.58
C PRO A 88 -33.09 6.91 -19.90
N HIS A 89 -32.33 5.91 -19.47
CA HIS A 89 -32.65 4.51 -19.67
C HIS A 89 -33.56 3.94 -18.57
N ALA A 90 -33.48 4.48 -17.36
CA ALA A 90 -34.30 4.08 -16.22
C ALA A 90 -35.71 4.70 -16.22
N ALA A 91 -35.95 5.75 -17.00
CA ALA A 91 -37.24 6.47 -17.06
C ALA A 91 -38.43 5.57 -17.43
N SER A 92 -38.22 4.55 -18.27
CA SER A 92 -39.27 3.62 -18.71
C SER A 92 -39.52 2.45 -17.74
N LEU A 93 -38.75 2.32 -16.66
CA LEU A 93 -38.89 1.22 -15.72
C LEU A 93 -40.13 1.37 -14.85
N ALA A 94 -40.96 0.33 -14.84
CA ALA A 94 -42.09 0.23 -13.93
C ALA A 94 -41.62 0.12 -12.46
N PRO A 95 -42.45 0.51 -11.47
CA PRO A 95 -42.06 0.45 -10.06
C PRO A 95 -41.58 -0.92 -9.60
N TRP A 96 -42.21 -2.00 -10.08
CA TRP A 96 -41.79 -3.37 -9.74
C TRP A 96 -40.45 -3.75 -10.39
N GLU A 97 -40.13 -3.23 -11.58
CA GLU A 97 -38.83 -3.47 -12.23
C GLU A 97 -37.72 -2.77 -11.45
N ARG A 98 -37.98 -1.55 -10.97
CA ARG A 98 -37.07 -0.84 -10.06
C ARG A 98 -36.87 -1.63 -8.77
N GLN A 99 -37.93 -2.19 -8.18
CA GLN A 99 -37.81 -3.06 -7.01
C GLN A 99 -36.92 -4.28 -7.27
N VAL A 100 -37.05 -4.94 -8.44
CA VAL A 100 -36.17 -6.05 -8.82
C VAL A 100 -34.71 -5.59 -8.94
N LEU A 101 -34.45 -4.41 -9.50
CA LEU A 101 -33.09 -3.84 -9.57
C LEU A 101 -32.51 -3.54 -8.18
N VAL A 102 -33.32 -3.05 -7.23
CA VAL A 102 -32.88 -2.85 -5.84
C VAL A 102 -32.52 -4.18 -5.19
N ILE A 103 -33.36 -5.22 -5.35
CA ILE A 103 -33.08 -6.57 -4.86
C ILE A 103 -31.78 -7.10 -5.48
N ALA A 104 -31.62 -6.99 -6.79
CA ALA A 104 -30.41 -7.40 -7.50
C ALA A 104 -29.16 -6.61 -7.06
N ALA A 105 -29.32 -5.33 -6.70
CA ALA A 105 -28.20 -4.47 -6.29
C ALA A 105 -27.67 -4.82 -4.89
N VAL A 106 -28.54 -5.28 -3.98
CA VAL A 106 -28.16 -5.68 -2.61
C VAL A 106 -27.94 -7.18 -2.43
N CYS A 107 -28.26 -7.98 -3.45
CA CYS A 107 -28.01 -9.42 -3.44
C CYS A 107 -26.50 -9.72 -3.39
N THR A 108 -26.11 -10.75 -2.63
CA THR A 108 -24.70 -11.09 -2.43
C THR A 108 -24.17 -12.12 -3.42
N ASP A 109 -25.05 -12.82 -4.13
CA ASP A 109 -24.73 -13.69 -5.26
C ASP A 109 -25.56 -13.28 -6.48
N ASP A 110 -25.31 -13.95 -7.60
CA ASP A 110 -25.90 -13.66 -8.90
C ASP A 110 -27.00 -14.65 -9.28
N ARG A 111 -27.57 -15.43 -8.36
CA ARG A 111 -28.50 -16.50 -8.72
C ARG A 111 -29.89 -15.99 -9.10
N ILE A 112 -30.40 -16.43 -10.25
CA ILE A 112 -31.74 -16.05 -10.72
C ILE A 112 -32.85 -16.62 -9.84
N ASP A 113 -32.70 -17.85 -9.32
CA ASP A 113 -33.73 -18.47 -8.48
C ASP A 113 -33.97 -17.69 -7.18
N VAL A 114 -32.91 -17.17 -6.57
CA VAL A 114 -32.98 -16.23 -5.44
C VAL A 114 -33.70 -14.95 -5.85
N LEU A 115 -33.33 -14.36 -6.99
CA LEU A 115 -33.95 -13.12 -7.49
C LEU A 115 -35.45 -13.28 -7.74
N LEU A 116 -35.87 -14.39 -8.35
CA LEU A 116 -37.28 -14.72 -8.60
C LEU A 116 -38.04 -14.90 -7.28
N ALA A 117 -37.47 -15.67 -6.35
CA ALA A 117 -38.08 -15.91 -5.04
C ALA A 117 -38.21 -14.62 -4.21
N ALA A 118 -37.18 -13.78 -4.17
CA ALA A 118 -37.19 -12.52 -3.41
C ALA A 118 -38.09 -11.45 -4.05
N SER A 119 -38.18 -11.40 -5.38
CA SER A 119 -39.05 -10.43 -6.07
C SER A 119 -40.51 -10.87 -6.16
N GLY A 120 -40.80 -12.16 -5.98
CA GLY A 120 -42.13 -12.73 -6.20
C GLY A 120 -42.56 -12.70 -7.67
N ARG A 121 -41.61 -12.59 -8.61
CA ARG A 121 -41.86 -12.48 -10.06
C ARG A 121 -41.53 -13.77 -10.79
N SER A 122 -42.17 -13.97 -11.93
CA SER A 122 -41.90 -15.06 -12.86
C SER A 122 -40.78 -14.71 -13.84
N MET A 123 -40.07 -15.73 -14.34
CA MET A 123 -39.06 -15.54 -15.39
C MET A 123 -39.63 -14.83 -16.63
N SER A 124 -40.89 -15.14 -17.01
CA SER A 124 -41.58 -14.49 -18.12
C SER A 124 -41.77 -12.98 -17.92
N GLU A 125 -42.05 -12.54 -16.69
CA GLU A 125 -42.14 -11.10 -16.37
C GLU A 125 -40.77 -10.42 -16.51
N LEU A 126 -39.72 -11.04 -15.98
CA LEU A 126 -38.35 -10.49 -16.02
C LEU A 126 -37.83 -10.33 -17.45
N VAL A 127 -38.11 -11.29 -18.33
CA VAL A 127 -37.66 -11.27 -19.73
C VAL A 127 -38.57 -10.40 -20.62
N GLY A 128 -39.86 -10.32 -20.31
CA GLY A 128 -40.84 -9.58 -21.12
C GLY A 128 -40.81 -8.06 -20.96
N GLY A 129 -40.23 -7.54 -19.87
CA GLY A 129 -40.21 -6.11 -19.53
C GLY A 129 -39.01 -5.33 -20.07
N PHE A 130 -38.94 -4.03 -19.71
CA PHE A 130 -37.79 -3.18 -19.95
C PHE A 130 -36.58 -3.59 -19.10
N LEU A 131 -36.82 -4.29 -17.99
CA LEU A 131 -35.79 -4.85 -17.11
C LEU A 131 -34.75 -5.69 -17.87
N SER A 132 -35.18 -6.46 -18.88
CA SER A 132 -34.30 -7.33 -19.70
C SER A 132 -33.15 -6.60 -20.40
N ARG A 133 -33.26 -5.27 -20.58
CA ARG A 133 -32.20 -4.41 -21.15
C ARG A 133 -31.12 -4.04 -20.13
N HIS A 134 -31.45 -4.10 -18.84
CA HIS A 134 -30.60 -3.65 -17.75
C HIS A 134 -30.06 -4.80 -16.90
N LEU A 135 -30.77 -5.93 -16.91
CA LEU A 135 -30.41 -7.13 -16.18
C LEU A 135 -30.31 -8.32 -17.15
N LEU A 136 -29.07 -8.73 -17.44
CA LEU A 136 -28.76 -9.87 -18.28
C LEU A 136 -29.02 -11.14 -17.48
N LEU A 137 -29.81 -12.06 -18.02
CA LEU A 137 -30.17 -13.33 -17.38
C LEU A 137 -29.59 -14.48 -18.21
N VAL A 138 -28.49 -15.08 -17.75
CA VAL A 138 -27.72 -16.08 -18.51
C VAL A 138 -27.33 -17.26 -17.63
N ALA A 139 -27.66 -18.47 -18.08
CA ALA A 139 -27.23 -19.72 -17.45
C ALA A 139 -27.54 -19.85 -15.94
N GLY A 140 -28.67 -19.32 -15.48
CA GLY A 140 -29.06 -19.35 -14.07
C GLY A 140 -28.50 -18.19 -13.23
N HIS A 141 -27.72 -17.29 -13.85
CA HIS A 141 -27.12 -16.13 -13.20
C HIS A 141 -27.62 -14.81 -13.80
N PHE A 142 -27.71 -13.76 -12.99
CA PHE A 142 -28.02 -12.41 -13.42
C PHE A 142 -26.80 -11.49 -13.34
N ALA A 143 -26.67 -10.55 -14.27
CA ALA A 143 -25.66 -9.51 -14.21
C ALA A 143 -26.25 -8.18 -14.69
N PHE A 144 -25.81 -7.07 -14.13
CA PHE A 144 -26.16 -5.76 -14.67
C PHE A 144 -25.50 -5.58 -16.03
N ALA A 145 -26.28 -5.22 -17.06
CA ALA A 145 -25.77 -4.95 -18.39
C ALA A 145 -24.78 -3.77 -18.37
N ASP A 146 -25.10 -2.76 -17.55
CA ASP A 146 -24.23 -1.65 -17.21
C ASP A 146 -23.95 -1.68 -15.69
N PRO A 147 -22.70 -1.86 -15.23
CA PRO A 147 -22.37 -1.89 -13.80
C PRO A 147 -22.84 -0.66 -13.02
N ARG A 148 -22.92 0.52 -13.67
CA ARG A 148 -23.39 1.77 -13.07
C ARG A 148 -24.87 1.71 -12.66
N MET A 149 -25.66 0.82 -13.27
CA MET A 149 -27.06 0.60 -12.88
C MET A 149 -27.18 0.08 -11.44
N ARG A 150 -26.22 -0.72 -10.96
CA ARG A 150 -26.20 -1.17 -9.55
C ARG A 150 -26.01 0.00 -8.59
N VAL A 151 -25.10 0.92 -8.92
CA VAL A 151 -24.85 2.15 -8.15
C VAL A 151 -26.12 3.00 -8.10
N TRP A 152 -26.70 3.27 -9.26
CA TRP A 152 -27.92 4.07 -9.39
C TRP A 152 -29.11 3.44 -8.64
N ALA A 153 -29.41 2.16 -8.89
CA ALA A 153 -30.54 1.47 -8.28
C ALA A 153 -30.44 1.43 -6.74
N HIS A 154 -29.24 1.21 -6.19
CA HIS A 154 -29.04 1.22 -4.75
C HIS A 154 -29.18 2.63 -4.14
N ALA A 155 -28.63 3.64 -4.81
CA ALA A 155 -28.61 5.02 -4.31
C ALA A 155 -29.99 5.68 -4.33
N GLU A 156 -30.75 5.48 -5.41
CA GLU A 156 -32.11 6.00 -5.57
C GLU A 156 -33.12 5.32 -4.63
N ALA A 157 -32.85 4.08 -4.22
CA ALA A 157 -33.71 3.39 -3.27
C ALA A 157 -33.71 4.09 -1.91
N SER A 158 -34.90 4.36 -1.40
CA SER A 158 -35.10 4.80 -0.03
C SER A 158 -34.60 3.75 0.96
N LEU A 159 -34.36 4.16 2.21
CA LEU A 159 -34.01 3.22 3.27
C LEU A 159 -35.07 2.12 3.45
N ALA A 160 -36.36 2.49 3.34
CA ALA A 160 -37.47 1.55 3.45
C ALA A 160 -37.45 0.49 2.33
N GLU A 161 -37.18 0.90 1.09
CA GLU A 161 -37.07 -0.03 -0.05
C GLU A 161 -35.88 -0.97 0.09
N ARG A 162 -34.71 -0.47 0.52
CA ARG A 162 -33.54 -1.32 0.78
C ARG A 162 -33.81 -2.30 1.92
N THR A 163 -34.41 -1.86 3.03
CA THR A 163 -34.79 -2.74 4.13
C THR A 163 -35.79 -3.81 3.68
N ALA A 164 -36.79 -3.46 2.86
CA ALA A 164 -37.74 -4.42 2.30
C ALA A 164 -37.06 -5.42 1.35
N ALA A 165 -36.09 -4.98 0.54
CA ALA A 165 -35.31 -5.85 -0.32
C ALA A 165 -34.47 -6.86 0.49
N HIS A 166 -33.79 -6.41 1.56
CA HIS A 166 -33.08 -7.31 2.48
C HIS A 166 -34.03 -8.29 3.18
N ALA A 167 -35.19 -7.85 3.65
CA ALA A 167 -36.18 -8.76 4.24
C ALA A 167 -36.64 -9.84 3.24
N SER A 168 -36.94 -9.45 2.01
CA SER A 168 -37.37 -10.37 0.94
C SER A 168 -36.27 -11.38 0.57
N LEU A 169 -35.01 -10.94 0.54
CA LEU A 169 -33.86 -11.83 0.32
C LEU A 169 -33.67 -12.80 1.49
N ALA A 170 -33.83 -12.35 2.74
CA ALA A 170 -33.75 -13.23 3.90
C ALA A 170 -34.82 -14.35 3.85
N ASP A 171 -36.03 -14.03 3.39
CA ASP A 171 -37.10 -15.02 3.21
C ASP A 171 -36.82 -15.98 2.05
N ALA A 172 -36.30 -15.46 0.92
CA ALA A 172 -35.89 -16.28 -0.22
C ALA A 172 -34.77 -17.27 0.14
N TYR A 173 -33.71 -16.80 0.80
CA TYR A 173 -32.61 -17.68 1.24
C TYR A 173 -33.05 -18.68 2.30
N ARG A 174 -34.03 -18.33 3.15
CA ARG A 174 -34.60 -19.27 4.13
C ARG A 174 -35.33 -20.42 3.43
N ALA A 175 -36.12 -20.11 2.40
CA ALA A 175 -36.79 -21.13 1.60
C ALA A 175 -35.80 -22.06 0.88
N LEU A 176 -34.62 -21.55 0.53
CA LEU A 176 -33.53 -22.30 -0.11
C LEU A 176 -32.56 -22.98 0.87
N GLY A 177 -32.70 -22.77 2.18
CA GLY A 177 -31.85 -23.36 3.21
C GLY A 177 -30.42 -22.81 3.27
N VAL A 178 -30.20 -21.54 2.89
CA VAL A 178 -28.88 -20.89 2.89
C VAL A 178 -28.72 -20.00 4.13
N ASP A 179 -28.49 -20.62 5.29
CA ASP A 179 -28.53 -19.96 6.61
C ASP A 179 -27.62 -18.72 6.72
N ASP A 180 -26.42 -18.77 6.15
CA ASP A 180 -25.46 -17.66 6.18
C ASP A 180 -26.02 -16.38 5.56
N GLN A 181 -26.74 -16.52 4.45
CA GLN A 181 -27.34 -15.40 3.76
C GLN A 181 -28.61 -14.93 4.47
N VAL A 182 -29.36 -15.83 5.11
CA VAL A 182 -30.49 -15.44 5.97
C VAL A 182 -30.01 -14.52 7.10
N VAL A 183 -28.92 -14.89 7.78
CA VAL A 183 -28.35 -14.09 8.87
C VAL A 183 -27.93 -12.70 8.37
N TRP A 184 -27.19 -12.63 7.26
CA TRP A 184 -26.71 -11.38 6.67
C TRP A 184 -27.84 -10.45 6.21
N HIS A 185 -28.82 -10.97 5.48
CA HIS A 185 -29.92 -10.15 5.00
C HIS A 185 -30.88 -9.77 6.13
N ARG A 186 -31.09 -10.64 7.13
CA ARG A 186 -31.89 -10.29 8.31
C ARG A 186 -31.25 -9.17 9.12
N SER A 187 -29.92 -9.16 9.28
CA SER A 187 -29.24 -8.08 10.02
C SER A 187 -29.43 -6.73 9.36
N LEU A 188 -29.22 -6.66 8.04
CA LEU A 188 -29.42 -5.42 7.28
C LEU A 188 -30.89 -4.97 7.20
N ALA A 189 -31.84 -5.88 7.37
CA ALA A 189 -33.26 -5.55 7.49
C ALA A 189 -33.67 -5.08 8.90
N THR A 190 -32.80 -5.25 9.91
CA THR A 190 -33.10 -4.93 11.31
C THR A 190 -32.50 -3.57 11.66
N LEU A 191 -33.35 -2.55 11.83
CA LEU A 191 -32.88 -1.16 12.04
C LEU A 191 -32.41 -0.86 13.46
N GLU A 192 -32.87 -1.62 14.45
CA GLU A 192 -32.48 -1.48 15.86
C GLU A 192 -31.46 -2.56 16.27
N GLY A 193 -30.66 -2.28 17.30
CA GLY A 193 -29.66 -3.24 17.76
C GLY A 193 -30.30 -4.53 18.28
N SER A 194 -29.88 -5.68 17.75
CA SER A 194 -30.47 -6.99 18.06
C SER A 194 -29.39 -7.98 18.54
N PRO A 195 -29.21 -8.14 19.86
CA PRO A 195 -28.11 -8.95 20.40
C PRO A 195 -28.08 -10.43 19.94
N ASP A 196 -29.22 -10.99 19.53
CA ASP A 196 -29.34 -12.35 19.00
C ASP A 196 -28.62 -12.53 17.64
N LEU A 197 -28.41 -11.45 16.89
CA LEU A 197 -27.71 -11.49 15.59
C LEU A 197 -26.19 -11.46 15.72
N VAL A 198 -25.66 -10.96 16.84
CA VAL A 198 -24.22 -10.73 17.03
C VAL A 198 -23.42 -12.03 16.92
N SER A 199 -23.78 -13.07 17.68
CA SER A 199 -23.04 -14.34 17.67
C SER A 199 -23.07 -15.06 16.31
N PRO A 200 -24.24 -15.19 15.63
CA PRO A 200 -24.30 -15.67 14.25
C PRO A 200 -23.44 -14.87 13.26
N LEU A 201 -23.50 -13.53 13.30
CA LEU A 201 -22.71 -12.67 12.41
C LEU A 201 -21.21 -12.84 12.65
N LEU A 202 -20.76 -12.93 13.90
CA LEU A 202 -19.34 -13.15 14.20
C LEU A 202 -18.85 -14.53 13.72
N ARG A 203 -19.68 -15.58 13.79
CA ARG A 203 -19.34 -16.88 13.19
C ARG A 203 -19.26 -16.81 11.67
N LEU A 204 -20.16 -16.05 11.04
CA LEU A 204 -20.15 -15.83 9.60
C LEU A 204 -18.91 -15.04 9.17
N ALA A 205 -18.56 -13.96 9.88
CA ALA A 205 -17.37 -13.16 9.62
C ALA A 205 -16.08 -14.00 9.71
N ARG A 206 -15.91 -14.81 10.75
CA ARG A 206 -14.73 -15.68 10.90
C ARG A 206 -14.62 -16.73 9.79
N ARG A 207 -15.74 -17.29 9.32
CA ARG A 207 -15.75 -18.22 8.18
C ARG A 207 -15.37 -17.53 6.87
N ALA A 208 -15.89 -16.33 6.62
CA ALA A 208 -15.51 -15.52 5.47
C ALA A 208 -14.01 -15.19 5.49
N ASP A 209 -13.48 -14.80 6.65
CA ASP A 209 -12.06 -14.49 6.83
C ASP A 209 -11.18 -15.73 6.58
N ALA A 210 -11.54 -16.88 7.15
CA ALA A 210 -10.88 -18.17 6.90
C ALA A 210 -11.01 -18.68 5.46
N ALA A 211 -11.92 -18.10 4.66
CA ALA A 211 -12.03 -18.35 3.23
C ALA A 211 -11.17 -17.38 2.39
N GLY A 212 -10.54 -16.38 3.00
CA GLY A 212 -9.79 -15.31 2.33
C GLY A 212 -10.66 -14.14 1.86
N GLU A 213 -11.93 -14.08 2.27
CA GLU A 213 -12.89 -13.02 1.95
C GLU A 213 -12.82 -11.88 3.00
N ALA A 214 -11.63 -11.32 3.22
CA ALA A 214 -11.36 -10.38 4.30
C ALA A 214 -12.26 -9.13 4.28
N GLU A 215 -12.56 -8.57 3.10
CA GLU A 215 -13.47 -7.42 2.96
C GLU A 215 -14.91 -7.77 3.37
N ARG A 216 -15.39 -8.95 2.98
CA ARG A 216 -16.71 -9.45 3.38
C ARG A 216 -16.76 -9.70 4.89
N ALA A 217 -15.73 -10.35 5.43
CA ALA A 217 -15.61 -10.59 6.87
C ALA A 217 -15.63 -9.28 7.66
N HIS A 218 -14.92 -8.26 7.18
CA HIS A 218 -14.93 -6.93 7.75
C HIS A 218 -16.34 -6.30 7.72
N ALA A 219 -17.04 -6.36 6.59
CA ALA A 219 -18.40 -5.85 6.46
C ALA A 219 -19.38 -6.54 7.42
N ILE A 220 -19.31 -7.88 7.53
CA ILE A 220 -20.15 -8.67 8.45
C ILE A 220 -19.84 -8.33 9.91
N ALA A 221 -18.56 -8.19 10.28
CA ALA A 221 -18.17 -7.87 11.65
C ALA A 221 -18.54 -6.44 12.05
N ARG A 222 -18.50 -5.49 11.11
CA ARG A 222 -19.05 -4.14 11.29
C ARG A 222 -20.54 -4.15 11.55
N GLU A 223 -21.27 -4.98 10.80
CA GLU A 223 -22.71 -5.16 11.03
C GLU A 223 -22.99 -5.85 12.36
N ALA A 224 -22.15 -6.80 12.78
CA ALA A 224 -22.26 -7.39 14.12
C ALA A 224 -22.10 -6.33 15.22
N GLU A 225 -21.23 -5.33 15.02
CA GLU A 225 -21.01 -4.25 15.97
C GLU A 225 -22.22 -3.32 16.10
N SER A 226 -22.94 -3.05 14.99
CA SER A 226 -24.15 -2.22 14.99
C SER A 226 -25.28 -2.82 15.84
N HIS A 227 -25.29 -4.14 16.00
CA HIS A 227 -26.25 -4.87 16.84
C HIS A 227 -25.77 -5.17 18.26
N ALA A 228 -24.51 -4.84 18.59
CA ALA A 228 -23.88 -5.26 19.83
C ALA A 228 -23.79 -4.13 20.86
N SER A 229 -23.69 -4.53 22.13
CA SER A 229 -23.37 -3.64 23.25
C SER A 229 -22.36 -4.30 24.20
N GLY A 230 -21.71 -3.50 25.05
CA GLY A 230 -20.73 -3.98 26.03
C GLY A 230 -19.65 -4.88 25.43
N ALA A 231 -19.43 -6.06 26.03
CA ALA A 231 -18.43 -7.03 25.61
C ALA A 231 -18.65 -7.57 24.18
N GLY A 232 -19.90 -7.66 23.72
CA GLY A 232 -20.22 -8.07 22.36
C GLY A 232 -19.70 -7.08 21.32
N ALA A 233 -19.78 -5.79 21.62
CA ALA A 233 -19.26 -4.73 20.75
C ALA A 233 -17.73 -4.78 20.70
N VAL A 234 -17.04 -4.98 21.82
CA VAL A 234 -15.57 -5.15 21.86
C VAL A 234 -15.14 -6.34 20.99
N LEU A 235 -15.83 -7.47 21.09
CA LEU A 235 -15.54 -8.65 20.27
C LEU A 235 -15.78 -8.39 18.78
N ALA A 236 -16.86 -7.69 18.43
CA ALA A 236 -17.16 -7.34 17.04
C ALA A 236 -16.11 -6.38 16.44
N ARG A 237 -15.68 -5.37 17.22
CA ARG A 237 -14.59 -4.46 16.83
C ARG A 237 -13.28 -5.20 16.60
N ARG A 238 -12.95 -6.18 17.46
CA ARG A 238 -11.77 -7.04 17.28
C ARG A 238 -11.83 -7.77 15.95
N VAL A 239 -12.93 -8.49 15.67
CA VAL A 239 -13.08 -9.25 14.42
C VAL A 239 -13.07 -8.33 13.20
N ALA A 240 -13.71 -7.16 13.28
CA ALA A 240 -13.70 -6.16 12.22
C ALA A 240 -12.29 -5.63 11.95
N GLY A 241 -11.52 -5.34 13.00
CA GLY A 241 -10.15 -4.86 12.89
C GLY A 241 -9.18 -5.88 12.31
N THR A 242 -9.23 -7.13 12.78
CA THR A 242 -8.41 -8.23 12.25
C THR A 242 -8.74 -8.52 10.78
N ALA A 243 -10.03 -8.60 10.41
CA ALA A 243 -10.44 -8.78 9.02
C ALA A 243 -10.04 -7.59 8.13
N ALA A 244 -10.09 -6.36 8.64
CA ALA A 244 -9.58 -5.19 7.92
C ALA A 244 -8.09 -5.31 7.63
N LEU A 245 -7.29 -5.73 8.62
CA LEU A 245 -5.85 -5.94 8.47
C LEU A 245 -5.56 -7.02 7.42
N HIS A 246 -6.25 -8.15 7.47
CA HIS A 246 -6.11 -9.22 6.48
C HIS A 246 -6.39 -8.73 5.05
N GLY A 247 -7.34 -7.80 4.88
CA GLY A 247 -7.65 -7.16 3.61
C GLY A 247 -6.63 -6.11 3.14
N GLY A 248 -5.70 -5.68 4.00
CA GLY A 248 -4.79 -4.56 3.76
C GLY A 248 -5.39 -3.18 4.06
N PHE A 249 -6.59 -3.13 4.66
CA PHE A 249 -7.29 -1.89 5.02
C PHE A 249 -6.77 -1.33 6.34
N VAL A 250 -5.49 -0.94 6.37
CA VAL A 250 -4.77 -0.58 7.61
C VAL A 250 -5.32 0.64 8.34
N ASP A 251 -5.94 1.61 7.65
CA ASP A 251 -6.64 2.75 8.26
C ASP A 251 -7.92 2.30 8.99
N ASP A 252 -8.66 1.35 8.42
CA ASP A 252 -9.80 0.74 9.09
C ASP A 252 -9.33 -0.15 10.26
N ALA A 253 -8.28 -0.95 10.05
CA ALA A 253 -7.74 -1.84 11.07
C ALA A 253 -7.27 -1.09 12.32
N GLU A 254 -6.47 -0.04 12.16
CA GLU A 254 -6.03 0.81 13.28
C GLU A 254 -7.23 1.36 14.05
N ARG A 255 -8.22 1.89 13.35
CA ARG A 255 -9.41 2.49 13.98
C ARG A 255 -10.19 1.49 14.84
N TRP A 256 -10.42 0.29 14.32
CA TRP A 256 -11.18 -0.75 15.03
C TRP A 256 -10.37 -1.38 16.17
N LEU A 257 -9.10 -1.70 15.94
CA LEU A 257 -8.23 -2.33 16.94
C LEU A 257 -7.83 -1.34 18.05
N GLY A 258 -7.59 -0.06 17.72
CA GLY A 258 -7.34 1.01 18.68
C GLY A 258 -8.54 1.25 19.61
N ALA A 259 -9.77 1.13 19.09
CA ALA A 259 -10.97 1.18 19.92
C ALA A 259 -11.03 0.01 20.93
N VAL A 260 -10.56 -1.20 20.54
CA VAL A 260 -10.42 -2.34 21.46
C VAL A 260 -9.32 -2.10 22.49
N LEU A 261 -8.18 -1.51 22.10
CA LEU A 261 -7.12 -1.16 23.04
C LEU A 261 -7.59 -0.19 24.12
N SER A 262 -8.41 0.79 23.73
CA SER A 262 -8.92 1.82 24.65
C SER A 262 -10.04 1.33 25.56
N HIS A 263 -10.94 0.47 25.08
CA HIS A 263 -12.19 0.13 25.78
C HIS A 263 -12.31 -1.35 26.18
N GLY A 264 -11.39 -2.21 25.75
CA GLY A 264 -11.40 -3.64 26.05
C GLY A 264 -10.92 -3.97 27.46
N ASP A 265 -11.13 -5.21 27.87
CA ASP A 265 -10.45 -5.79 29.03
C ASP A 265 -9.00 -6.18 28.68
N ASP A 266 -8.23 -6.61 29.68
CA ASP A 266 -6.82 -6.97 29.51
C ASP A 266 -6.58 -8.12 28.50
N ASP A 267 -7.49 -9.09 28.43
CA ASP A 267 -7.40 -10.21 27.48
C ASP A 267 -7.67 -9.71 26.06
N SER A 268 -8.69 -8.87 25.87
CA SER A 268 -9.01 -8.25 24.58
C SER A 268 -7.88 -7.35 24.09
N ARG A 269 -7.28 -6.53 24.98
CA ARG A 269 -6.13 -5.68 24.66
C ARG A 269 -4.94 -6.50 24.20
N ALA A 270 -4.55 -7.53 24.96
CA ALA A 270 -3.42 -8.38 24.60
C ALA A 270 -3.66 -9.12 23.28
N ALA A 271 -4.89 -9.59 23.05
CA ALA A 271 -5.25 -10.31 21.84
C ALA A 271 -5.15 -9.47 20.56
N VAL A 272 -5.44 -8.17 20.60
CA VAL A 272 -5.38 -7.28 19.42
C VAL A 272 -4.04 -6.60 19.20
N LEU A 273 -3.16 -6.60 20.21
CA LEU A 273 -1.94 -5.80 20.20
C LEU A 273 -1.04 -6.10 19.01
N GLY A 274 -0.83 -7.38 18.68
CA GLY A 274 -0.01 -7.76 17.53
C GLY A 274 -0.54 -7.20 16.21
N ASP A 275 -1.84 -7.37 15.96
CA ASP A 275 -2.49 -6.89 14.73
C ASP A 275 -2.49 -5.35 14.67
N TYR A 276 -2.69 -4.69 15.82
CA TYR A 276 -2.61 -3.23 15.93
C TYR A 276 -1.21 -2.70 15.62
N LEU A 277 -0.15 -3.37 16.10
CA LEU A 277 1.22 -3.02 15.80
C LEU A 277 1.54 -3.13 14.30
N VAL A 278 1.00 -4.15 13.62
CA VAL A 278 1.14 -4.25 12.15
C VAL A 278 0.40 -3.11 11.46
N ALA A 279 -0.86 -2.87 11.80
CA ALA A 279 -1.67 -1.81 11.17
C ALA A 279 -1.02 -0.43 11.33
N THR A 280 -0.61 -0.08 12.54
CA THR A 280 0.05 1.20 12.83
C THR A 280 1.41 1.33 12.15
N ALA A 281 2.22 0.27 12.14
CA ALA A 281 3.52 0.30 11.48
C ALA A 281 3.42 0.46 9.96
N LEU A 282 2.40 -0.13 9.33
CA LEU A 282 2.12 0.03 7.91
C LEU A 282 1.53 1.41 7.58
N LEU A 283 0.70 1.96 8.46
CA LEU A 283 0.04 3.24 8.24
C LEU A 283 0.93 4.46 8.55
N HIS A 284 1.79 4.37 9.56
CA HIS A 284 2.61 5.50 10.05
C HIS A 284 4.10 5.33 9.75
N GLY A 285 4.53 4.12 9.40
CA GLY A 285 5.92 3.83 9.04
C GLY A 285 6.85 3.47 10.22
N ASP A 286 6.39 3.55 11.47
CA ASP A 286 7.16 3.13 12.67
C ASP A 286 6.34 2.23 13.59
N VAL A 287 7.03 1.42 14.39
CA VAL A 287 6.41 0.48 15.31
C VAL A 287 5.97 1.23 16.57
N ALA A 288 4.70 1.08 16.95
CA ALA A 288 4.13 1.68 18.16
C ALA A 288 4.62 0.98 19.46
N GLU A 289 5.94 0.99 19.69
CA GLU A 289 6.58 0.44 20.89
C GLU A 289 6.00 0.97 22.21
N PRO A 290 5.62 2.24 22.36
CA PRO A 290 5.01 2.73 23.61
C PRO A 290 3.73 1.99 24.00
N GLU A 291 2.90 1.60 23.03
CA GLU A 291 1.69 0.83 23.31
C GLU A 291 2.03 -0.59 23.74
N LEU A 292 3.03 -1.22 23.10
CA LEU A 292 3.53 -2.54 23.51
C LEU A 292 4.07 -2.51 24.95
N ASP A 293 4.91 -1.53 25.26
CA ASP A 293 5.51 -1.37 26.59
C ASP A 293 4.43 -1.15 27.66
N ALA A 294 3.42 -0.34 27.38
CA ALA A 294 2.30 -0.11 28.29
C ALA A 294 1.47 -1.38 28.55
N GLN A 295 1.35 -2.30 27.59
CA GLN A 295 0.66 -3.59 27.81
C GLN A 295 1.53 -4.59 28.58
N LEU A 296 2.86 -4.56 28.39
CA LEU A 296 3.81 -5.37 29.14
C LEU A 296 3.86 -4.96 30.61
N GLU A 297 3.90 -3.66 30.91
CA GLU A 297 3.86 -3.15 32.28
C GLU A 297 2.60 -3.61 33.04
N ARG A 298 1.43 -3.58 32.38
CA ARG A 298 0.17 -4.09 32.93
C ARG A 298 0.15 -5.61 33.16
N ALA A 299 1.03 -6.36 32.50
CA ALA A 299 1.08 -7.82 32.62
C ALA A 299 2.02 -8.29 33.75
N VAL A 300 2.80 -7.39 34.36
CA VAL A 300 3.81 -7.71 35.39
C VAL A 300 3.23 -7.68 36.82
N GLU A 301 1.91 -7.59 36.99
CA GLU A 301 1.32 -7.55 38.33
C GLU A 301 1.58 -8.84 39.16
N PRO A 302 2.00 -8.70 40.44
CA PRO A 302 2.54 -9.80 41.25
C PRO A 302 1.51 -10.85 41.72
N GLU A 303 0.22 -10.68 41.44
CA GLU A 303 -0.86 -11.59 41.87
C GLU A 303 -1.49 -12.39 40.72
N LEU A 304 -0.78 -12.59 39.61
CA LEU A 304 -1.23 -13.47 38.53
C LEU A 304 -1.12 -14.94 38.96
N PHE A 305 -2.20 -15.48 39.54
CA PHE A 305 -2.40 -16.93 39.65
C PHE A 305 -2.23 -17.57 38.26
N ASP A 306 -1.61 -18.76 38.18
CA ASP A 306 -1.46 -19.54 36.94
C ASP A 306 -2.83 -20.05 36.46
N THR A 307 -3.60 -19.15 35.87
CA THR A 307 -4.89 -19.44 35.24
C THR A 307 -4.70 -19.60 33.74
N ALA A 308 -5.61 -20.34 33.11
CA ALA A 308 -5.64 -20.44 31.65
C ALA A 308 -5.77 -19.07 30.95
N ALA A 309 -6.44 -18.09 31.59
CA ALA A 309 -6.57 -16.72 31.08
C ALA A 309 -5.23 -15.96 31.12
N THR A 310 -4.51 -16.03 32.24
CA THR A 310 -3.15 -15.49 32.37
C THR A 310 -2.22 -16.03 31.29
N ARG A 311 -2.24 -17.35 31.07
CA ARG A 311 -1.42 -18.02 30.05
C ARG A 311 -1.75 -17.55 28.64
N ARG A 312 -3.03 -17.42 28.28
CA ARG A 312 -3.46 -16.88 26.97
C ARG A 312 -3.04 -15.43 26.75
N ARG A 313 -3.15 -14.59 27.78
CA ARG A 313 -2.69 -13.20 27.74
C ARG A 313 -1.19 -13.12 27.48
N LEU A 314 -0.38 -13.89 28.23
CA LEU A 314 1.08 -13.94 28.04
C LEU A 314 1.48 -14.46 26.66
N GLN A 315 0.79 -15.47 26.14
CA GLN A 315 1.01 -15.94 24.76
C GLN A 315 0.72 -14.85 23.73
N SER A 316 -0.37 -14.10 23.89
CA SER A 316 -0.71 -12.98 23.00
C SER A 316 0.33 -11.85 23.04
N LEU A 317 0.89 -11.57 24.23
CA LEU A 317 1.99 -10.61 24.38
C LEU A 317 3.29 -11.11 23.74
N VAL A 318 3.64 -12.39 23.88
CA VAL A 318 4.80 -12.98 23.20
C VAL A 318 4.65 -12.86 21.68
N ARG A 319 3.46 -13.14 21.13
CA ARG A 319 3.15 -12.91 19.71
C ARG A 319 3.35 -11.44 19.32
N ALA A 320 2.82 -10.50 20.10
CA ALA A 320 2.96 -9.07 19.84
C ALA A 320 4.43 -8.60 19.87
N ILE A 321 5.25 -9.10 20.81
CA ILE A 321 6.69 -8.80 20.88
C ILE A 321 7.42 -9.37 19.65
N ALA A 322 7.11 -10.61 19.24
CA ALA A 322 7.72 -11.23 18.07
C ALA A 322 7.38 -10.47 16.77
N ILE A 323 6.13 -10.03 16.62
CA ILE A 323 5.68 -9.16 15.52
C ILE A 323 6.43 -7.81 15.56
N ALA A 324 6.50 -7.15 16.73
CA ALA A 324 7.22 -5.89 16.87
C ALA A 324 8.70 -6.04 16.47
N ALA A 325 9.35 -7.12 16.88
CA ALA A 325 10.73 -7.42 16.50
C ALA A 325 10.87 -7.54 14.98
N GLY A 326 9.96 -8.28 14.32
CA GLY A 326 9.95 -8.42 12.86
C GLY A 326 9.78 -7.09 12.14
N LEU A 327 8.79 -6.28 12.55
CA LEU A 327 8.54 -4.95 11.98
C LEU A 327 9.72 -3.98 12.15
N LEU A 328 10.41 -4.05 13.30
CA LEU A 328 11.64 -3.30 13.56
C LEU A 328 12.78 -3.78 12.65
N ALA A 329 12.92 -5.09 12.45
CA ALA A 329 13.96 -5.66 11.59
C ALA A 329 13.78 -5.25 10.12
N GLU A 330 12.55 -5.31 9.59
CA GLU A 330 12.20 -4.82 8.24
C GLU A 330 12.63 -3.36 8.01
N ARG A 331 12.56 -2.55 9.07
CA ARG A 331 12.88 -1.12 9.06
C ARG A 331 14.35 -0.82 9.39
N GLY A 332 15.21 -1.83 9.41
CA GLY A 332 16.65 -1.67 9.68
C GLY A 332 17.02 -1.52 11.16
N ALA A 333 16.07 -1.63 12.09
CA ALA A 333 16.29 -1.45 13.53
C ALA A 333 16.74 -2.74 14.23
N ALA A 334 17.77 -3.41 13.69
CA ALA A 334 18.21 -4.76 14.13
C ALA A 334 18.54 -4.86 15.63
N GLN A 335 19.10 -3.81 16.25
CA GLN A 335 19.38 -3.81 17.69
C GLN A 335 18.10 -3.73 18.54
N ARG A 336 17.10 -2.92 18.11
CA ARG A 336 15.79 -2.85 18.78
C ARG A 336 15.07 -4.20 18.62
N ALA A 337 15.08 -4.77 17.42
CA ALA A 337 14.51 -6.09 17.13
C ALA A 337 15.10 -7.20 18.03
N ALA A 338 16.44 -7.27 18.15
CA ALA A 338 17.10 -8.25 19.01
C ALA A 338 16.67 -8.14 20.48
N ARG A 339 16.59 -6.92 21.03
CA ARG A 339 16.09 -6.69 22.39
C ARG A 339 14.66 -7.20 22.58
N ARG A 340 13.78 -6.99 21.59
CA ARG A 340 12.41 -7.52 21.63
C ARG A 340 12.40 -9.05 21.62
N LEU A 341 13.20 -9.71 20.79
CA LEU A 341 13.31 -11.18 20.81
C LEU A 341 13.81 -11.74 22.14
N ASP A 342 14.75 -11.06 22.79
CA ASP A 342 15.23 -11.43 24.13
C ASP A 342 14.14 -11.30 25.19
N GLN A 343 13.33 -10.24 25.13
CA GLN A 343 12.17 -10.06 26.00
C GLN A 343 11.13 -11.18 25.82
N ALA A 344 10.81 -11.54 24.58
CA ALA A 344 9.90 -12.65 24.29
C ALA A 344 10.44 -13.98 24.83
N ARG A 345 11.73 -14.28 24.62
CA ARG A 345 12.40 -15.48 25.15
C ARG A 345 12.32 -15.52 26.68
N ALA A 346 12.62 -14.41 27.35
CA ALA A 346 12.57 -14.33 28.82
C ALA A 346 11.16 -14.60 29.38
N LEU A 347 10.10 -14.15 28.69
CA LEU A 347 8.72 -14.45 29.08
C LEU A 347 8.36 -15.93 28.87
N ILE A 348 8.79 -16.52 27.76
CA ILE A 348 8.59 -17.95 27.46
C ILE A 348 9.24 -18.82 28.53
N GLU A 349 10.52 -18.56 28.83
CA GLU A 349 11.30 -19.33 29.81
C GLU A 349 10.75 -19.17 31.23
N ARG A 350 10.40 -17.94 31.64
CA ARG A 350 9.88 -17.65 32.98
C ARG A 350 8.54 -18.33 33.25
N HIS A 351 7.66 -18.41 32.25
CA HIS A 351 6.28 -18.88 32.42
C HIS A 351 5.99 -20.25 31.76
N GLY A 352 7.01 -20.92 31.20
CA GLY A 352 6.87 -22.23 30.55
C GLY A 352 5.86 -22.22 29.40
N LEU A 353 5.87 -21.18 28.57
CA LEU A 353 4.92 -21.02 27.47
C LEU A 353 5.30 -21.92 26.29
N VAL A 354 4.29 -22.45 25.59
CA VAL A 354 4.46 -23.18 24.31
C VAL A 354 3.87 -22.32 23.21
N THR A 355 4.71 -21.82 22.30
CA THR A 355 4.31 -21.06 21.11
C THR A 355 5.40 -21.12 20.03
N ASP A 356 5.00 -21.15 18.76
CA ASP A 356 5.88 -21.06 17.59
C ASP A 356 6.14 -19.60 17.16
N ASP A 357 5.41 -18.61 17.71
CA ASP A 357 5.49 -17.20 17.30
C ASP A 357 6.90 -16.64 17.43
N TRP A 358 7.63 -17.04 18.47
CA TRP A 358 9.03 -16.64 18.66
C TRP A 358 9.96 -17.21 17.58
N ILE A 359 9.73 -18.45 17.15
CA ILE A 359 10.51 -19.10 16.08
C ILE A 359 10.29 -18.37 14.77
N VAL A 360 9.03 -18.05 14.45
CA VAL A 360 8.66 -17.30 13.24
C VAL A 360 9.28 -15.89 13.29
N GLY A 361 9.11 -15.16 14.39
CA GLY A 361 9.67 -13.81 14.56
C GLY A 361 11.20 -13.79 14.50
N ARG A 362 11.88 -14.81 15.06
CA ARG A 362 13.33 -14.95 14.99
C ARG A 362 13.81 -15.19 13.56
N ALA A 363 13.18 -16.12 12.84
CA ALA A 363 13.50 -16.39 11.45
C ALA A 363 13.30 -15.15 10.58
N TRP A 364 12.20 -14.41 10.80
CA TRP A 364 11.93 -13.15 10.11
C TRP A 364 13.00 -12.09 10.41
N CYS A 365 13.39 -11.91 11.68
CA CYS A 365 14.45 -10.98 12.03
C CYS A 365 15.82 -11.37 11.42
N ALA A 366 16.11 -12.67 11.34
CA ALA A 366 17.35 -13.18 10.74
C ALA A 366 17.43 -12.88 9.23
N LEU A 367 16.29 -12.95 8.53
CA LEU A 367 16.20 -12.60 7.10
C LEU A 367 16.68 -11.15 6.84
N PHE A 368 16.36 -10.23 7.74
CA PHE A 368 16.71 -8.81 7.65
C PHE A 368 17.98 -8.43 8.42
N ALA A 369 18.64 -9.37 9.10
CA ALA A 369 19.93 -9.13 9.74
C ALA A 369 21.01 -9.05 8.65
N GLY A 370 21.75 -7.94 8.54
CA GLY A 370 22.83 -7.78 7.56
C GLY A 370 23.95 -8.83 7.68
N ASP A 371 24.84 -8.88 6.70
CA ASP A 371 25.96 -9.85 6.66
C ASP A 371 26.80 -9.78 7.97
N GLY A 372 27.07 -10.94 8.58
CA GLY A 372 28.00 -11.07 9.73
C GLY A 372 27.38 -11.24 11.12
N ARG A 373 26.06 -11.36 11.25
CA ARG A 373 25.43 -11.84 12.50
C ARG A 373 24.92 -13.26 12.31
N GLU A 374 25.70 -14.24 12.74
CA GLU A 374 25.18 -15.57 13.03
C GLU A 374 24.13 -15.41 14.14
N VAL A 375 22.85 -15.42 13.77
CA VAL A 375 21.81 -15.73 14.73
C VAL A 375 22.04 -17.19 15.08
N GLU A 376 22.65 -17.47 16.24
CA GLU A 376 22.96 -18.82 16.73
C GLU A 376 21.84 -19.79 16.34
N ALA A 377 22.12 -20.71 15.43
CA ALA A 377 21.16 -21.74 15.04
C ALA A 377 21.04 -22.78 16.17
N THR A 378 20.44 -22.40 17.30
CA THR A 378 20.15 -23.30 18.40
C THR A 378 18.77 -23.92 18.20
N GLY A 379 18.76 -25.04 17.48
CA GLY A 379 17.64 -25.97 17.38
C GLY A 379 17.42 -26.51 15.96
N PRO A 380 17.00 -27.78 15.79
CA PRO A 380 16.60 -28.28 14.48
C PRO A 380 15.51 -27.40 13.88
N LEU A 381 15.55 -27.18 12.56
CA LEU A 381 14.50 -26.50 11.79
C LEU A 381 13.14 -27.05 12.24
N ALA A 382 12.36 -26.23 12.93
CA ALA A 382 11.01 -26.58 13.36
C ALA A 382 10.17 -27.04 12.15
N PRO A 383 9.18 -27.93 12.33
CA PRO A 383 8.31 -28.33 11.23
C PRO A 383 7.68 -27.10 10.57
N VAL A 384 7.61 -27.11 9.23
CA VAL A 384 7.12 -25.99 8.42
C VAL A 384 5.74 -25.50 8.90
N VAL A 385 5.69 -24.27 9.39
CA VAL A 385 4.50 -23.67 10.01
C VAL A 385 3.53 -23.03 8.99
N GLY A 386 3.94 -22.81 7.73
CA GLY A 386 3.14 -22.12 6.72
C GLY A 386 3.36 -20.61 6.69
N GLY A 387 2.52 -19.87 5.98
CA GLY A 387 2.46 -18.41 6.06
C GLY A 387 3.76 -17.65 5.80
N LEU A 388 4.03 -16.66 6.65
CA LEU A 388 5.25 -15.84 6.60
C LEU A 388 6.52 -16.69 6.75
N HIS A 389 6.49 -17.75 7.56
CA HIS A 389 7.66 -18.61 7.74
C HIS A 389 8.06 -19.33 6.43
N ALA A 390 7.07 -19.78 5.64
CA ALA A 390 7.34 -20.36 4.33
C ALA A 390 7.96 -19.34 3.35
N ILE A 391 7.51 -18.09 3.40
CA ILE A 391 8.08 -16.97 2.64
C ILE A 391 9.54 -16.71 3.07
N THR A 392 9.79 -16.65 4.38
CA THR A 392 11.15 -16.49 4.94
C THR A 392 12.09 -17.56 4.44
N MET A 393 11.69 -18.84 4.56
CA MET A 393 12.53 -19.95 4.14
C MET A 393 12.82 -19.92 2.63
N ALA A 394 11.85 -19.53 1.81
CA ALA A 394 12.08 -19.37 0.37
C ALA A 394 13.09 -18.27 0.06
N LEU A 395 12.97 -17.11 0.72
CA LEU A 395 13.91 -16.01 0.54
C LEU A 395 15.31 -16.39 1.01
N GLU A 396 15.45 -17.16 2.10
CA GLU A 396 16.72 -17.73 2.54
C GLU A 396 17.36 -18.66 1.48
N VAL A 397 16.57 -19.54 0.86
CA VAL A 397 17.04 -20.40 -0.24
C VAL A 397 17.47 -19.56 -1.46
N GLY A 398 16.74 -18.48 -1.76
CA GLY A 398 17.12 -17.52 -2.80
C GLY A 398 18.44 -16.80 -2.49
N LEU A 399 18.61 -16.34 -1.24
CA LEU A 399 19.85 -15.71 -0.75
C LEU A 399 21.04 -16.68 -0.73
N ALA A 400 20.80 -17.98 -0.57
CA ALA A 400 21.81 -19.03 -0.72
C ALA A 400 22.20 -19.29 -2.19
N GLY A 401 21.46 -18.72 -3.16
CA GLY A 401 21.78 -18.77 -4.58
C GLY A 401 21.00 -19.80 -5.40
N ASP A 402 19.84 -20.27 -4.91
CA ASP A 402 18.93 -21.12 -5.69
C ASP A 402 17.49 -20.57 -5.72
N PRO A 403 17.24 -19.45 -6.43
CA PRO A 403 15.90 -18.87 -6.54
C PRO A 403 14.90 -19.82 -7.21
N ALA A 404 15.35 -20.72 -8.08
CA ALA A 404 14.49 -21.70 -8.73
C ALA A 404 13.97 -22.75 -7.72
N ALA A 405 14.81 -23.24 -6.80
CA ALA A 405 14.37 -24.09 -5.71
C ALA A 405 13.44 -23.34 -4.75
N ALA A 406 13.74 -22.08 -4.43
CA ALA A 406 12.87 -21.24 -3.60
C ALA A 406 11.45 -21.10 -4.20
N MET A 407 11.34 -20.90 -5.52
CA MET A 407 10.05 -20.82 -6.20
C MET A 407 9.30 -22.15 -6.19
N ARG A 408 9.99 -23.28 -6.44
CA ARG A 408 9.39 -24.63 -6.33
C ARG A 408 8.88 -24.89 -4.92
N TRP A 409 9.67 -24.50 -3.91
CA TRP A 409 9.31 -24.60 -2.50
C TRP A 409 8.05 -23.79 -2.18
N LEU A 410 8.01 -22.50 -2.55
CA LEU A 410 6.82 -21.68 -2.37
C LEU A 410 5.61 -22.32 -3.05
N GLY A 411 5.76 -22.76 -4.30
CA GLY A 411 4.72 -23.43 -5.07
C GLY A 411 4.10 -24.62 -4.33
N ALA A 412 4.93 -25.47 -3.72
CA ALA A 412 4.48 -26.61 -2.91
C ALA A 412 3.75 -26.21 -1.62
N CYS A 413 4.12 -25.07 -1.02
CA CYS A 413 3.48 -24.52 0.18
C CYS A 413 2.18 -23.72 -0.08
N ARG A 414 1.54 -23.86 -1.26
CA ARG A 414 0.27 -23.16 -1.55
C ARG A 414 -0.92 -23.67 -0.73
N GLU A 415 -0.86 -24.92 -0.27
CA GLU A 415 -1.93 -25.59 0.46
C GLU A 415 -1.43 -26.01 1.84
N VAL A 416 -1.24 -25.05 2.76
CA VAL A 416 -1.01 -25.43 4.17
C VAL A 416 -2.31 -26.04 4.70
N PRO A 417 -2.31 -27.31 5.16
CA PRO A 417 -3.49 -27.92 5.75
C PRO A 417 -3.97 -27.12 6.96
N ARG A 418 -5.28 -26.86 7.06
CA ARG A 418 -5.93 -26.07 8.14
C ARG A 418 -5.55 -26.55 9.55
N ASP A 419 -5.14 -27.80 9.69
CA ASP A 419 -5.05 -28.50 10.96
C ASP A 419 -3.68 -28.38 11.65
N ARG A 420 -2.72 -27.63 11.08
CA ARG A 420 -1.31 -27.62 11.53
C ARG A 420 -0.81 -26.35 12.23
N HIS A 421 -1.56 -25.25 12.28
CA HIS A 421 -1.09 -24.02 12.94
C HIS A 421 -1.87 -23.74 14.24
N PRO A 422 -1.19 -23.43 15.37
CA PRO A 422 -1.84 -23.06 16.63
C PRO A 422 -2.52 -21.68 16.65
N ALA A 423 -2.49 -20.91 15.56
CA ALA A 423 -3.21 -19.65 15.41
C ALA A 423 -4.42 -19.86 14.49
N ASP A 424 -5.62 -19.44 14.92
CA ASP A 424 -6.86 -19.58 14.16
C ASP A 424 -6.67 -19.16 12.69
N GLY A 425 -6.74 -20.16 11.79
CA GLY A 425 -6.33 -20.12 10.37
C GLY A 425 -7.07 -19.12 9.46
N SER A 426 -6.85 -17.83 9.71
CA SER A 426 -7.44 -16.69 8.98
C SER A 426 -6.41 -15.96 8.11
N PHE A 427 -5.21 -15.71 8.63
CA PHE A 427 -4.18 -14.96 7.91
C PHE A 427 -3.62 -15.67 6.67
N GLU A 428 -3.57 -17.00 6.66
CA GLU A 428 -2.98 -17.83 5.59
C GLU A 428 -3.58 -17.60 4.19
N ARG A 429 -4.85 -17.20 4.13
CA ARG A 429 -5.56 -16.92 2.87
C ARG A 429 -5.81 -15.43 2.65
N SER A 430 -5.29 -14.59 3.53
CA SER A 430 -5.52 -13.15 3.49
C SER A 430 -4.96 -12.51 2.22
N PRO A 431 -5.62 -11.47 1.67
CA PRO A 431 -5.04 -10.62 0.64
C PRO A 431 -3.65 -10.08 0.99
N LEU A 432 -3.41 -9.68 2.24
CA LEU A 432 -2.12 -9.14 2.68
C LEU A 432 -1.00 -10.19 2.54
N LEU A 433 -1.20 -11.42 3.03
CA LEU A 433 -0.19 -12.48 2.89
C LEU A 433 0.02 -12.90 1.42
N ARG A 434 -1.04 -12.91 0.61
CA ARG A 434 -0.91 -13.13 -0.84
C ARG A 434 -0.05 -12.03 -1.49
N ALA A 435 -0.15 -10.79 -1.02
CA ALA A 435 0.69 -9.69 -1.47
C ALA A 435 2.16 -9.93 -1.07
N GLU A 436 2.44 -10.28 0.19
CA GLU A 436 3.80 -10.62 0.68
C GLU A 436 4.43 -11.71 -0.19
N ARG A 437 3.65 -12.74 -0.48
CA ARG A 437 4.09 -13.84 -1.34
C ARG A 437 4.36 -13.39 -2.78
N ALA A 438 3.52 -12.54 -3.36
CA ALA A 438 3.72 -12.03 -4.71
C ALA A 438 5.02 -11.20 -4.81
N VAL A 439 5.29 -10.37 -3.81
CA VAL A 439 6.51 -9.56 -3.74
C VAL A 439 7.75 -10.44 -3.53
N ALA A 440 7.67 -11.49 -2.69
CA ALA A 440 8.75 -12.46 -2.55
C ALA A 440 9.05 -13.19 -3.86
N ILE A 441 8.02 -13.62 -4.61
CA ILE A 441 8.19 -14.26 -5.93
C ILE A 441 8.86 -13.29 -6.91
N ALA A 442 8.38 -12.06 -7.00
CA ALA A 442 8.96 -11.06 -7.89
C ALA A 442 10.43 -10.76 -7.54
N LEU A 443 10.79 -10.74 -6.25
CA LEU A 443 12.18 -10.60 -5.81
C LEU A 443 13.05 -11.81 -6.21
N LEU A 444 12.53 -13.03 -6.04
CA LEU A 444 13.23 -14.25 -6.45
C LEU A 444 13.44 -14.33 -7.96
N ASP A 445 12.43 -13.98 -8.76
CA ASP A 445 12.53 -13.86 -10.22
C ASP A 445 13.59 -12.82 -10.60
N LEU A 446 13.61 -11.66 -9.93
CA LEU A 446 14.62 -10.64 -10.18
C LEU A 446 16.03 -11.11 -9.81
N TRP A 447 16.21 -11.86 -8.72
CA TRP A 447 17.50 -12.48 -8.37
C TRP A 447 17.93 -13.55 -9.38
N ALA A 448 16.98 -14.29 -9.95
CA ALA A 448 17.23 -15.21 -11.05
C ALA A 448 17.57 -14.48 -12.38
N GLY A 449 17.33 -13.17 -12.45
CA GLY A 449 17.51 -12.35 -13.64
C GLY A 449 16.35 -12.40 -14.64
N GLU A 450 15.17 -12.86 -14.21
CA GLU A 450 13.93 -12.95 -15.00
C GLU A 450 13.11 -11.65 -14.86
N VAL A 451 13.63 -10.53 -15.35
CA VAL A 451 13.06 -9.20 -15.06
C VAL A 451 11.62 -9.05 -15.54
N GLN A 452 11.30 -9.46 -16.77
CA GLN A 452 9.92 -9.31 -17.28
C GLN A 452 8.93 -10.18 -16.49
N ARG A 453 9.36 -11.36 -16.02
CA ARG A 453 8.51 -12.23 -15.22
C ARG A 453 8.22 -11.59 -13.87
N ALA A 454 9.26 -11.05 -13.22
CA ALA A 454 9.13 -10.30 -11.98
C ALA A 454 8.18 -9.11 -12.14
N ALA A 455 8.37 -8.31 -13.20
CA ALA A 455 7.58 -7.12 -13.46
C ALA A 455 6.12 -7.43 -13.77
N ASN A 456 5.85 -8.37 -14.68
CA ASN A 456 4.49 -8.77 -15.02
C ASN A 456 3.76 -9.41 -13.83
N GLY A 457 4.45 -10.26 -13.07
CA GLY A 457 3.89 -10.89 -11.88
C GLY A 457 3.52 -9.87 -10.80
N LEU A 458 4.39 -8.88 -10.55
CA LEU A 458 4.12 -7.82 -9.58
C LEU A 458 3.01 -6.88 -10.05
N ARG A 459 3.01 -6.48 -11.33
CA ARG A 459 1.96 -5.64 -11.93
C ARG A 459 0.59 -6.30 -11.84
N GLN A 460 0.51 -7.59 -12.16
CA GLN A 460 -0.72 -8.37 -12.03
C GLN A 460 -1.17 -8.44 -10.57
N ALA A 461 -0.26 -8.76 -9.64
CA ALA A 461 -0.59 -8.81 -8.23
C ALA A 461 -1.11 -7.45 -7.72
N ALA A 462 -0.52 -6.34 -8.16
CA ALA A 462 -0.92 -4.98 -7.77
C ALA A 462 -2.36 -4.62 -8.18
N CYS A 463 -2.91 -5.26 -9.21
CA CYS A 463 -4.29 -5.03 -9.65
C CYS A 463 -5.34 -5.58 -8.68
N ASP A 464 -4.96 -6.53 -7.82
CA ASP A 464 -5.88 -7.22 -6.89
C ASP A 464 -5.44 -7.14 -5.42
N LEU A 465 -4.16 -6.87 -5.16
CA LEU A 465 -3.54 -7.00 -3.85
C LEU A 465 -2.82 -5.71 -3.42
N PRO A 466 -2.73 -5.44 -2.09
CA PRO A 466 -2.07 -4.26 -1.53
C PRO A 466 -0.54 -4.41 -1.51
N VAL A 467 0.09 -4.64 -2.67
CA VAL A 467 1.54 -4.94 -2.78
C VAL A 467 2.44 -3.81 -2.25
N ALA A 468 1.93 -2.58 -2.14
CA ALA A 468 2.69 -1.47 -1.57
C ALA A 468 3.05 -1.70 -0.09
N LEU A 469 2.19 -2.38 0.68
CA LEU A 469 2.32 -2.50 2.13
C LEU A 469 3.33 -3.58 2.56
N THR A 470 3.80 -4.42 1.65
CA THR A 470 4.55 -5.63 1.99
C THR A 470 5.97 -5.32 2.45
N PHE A 471 6.47 -6.06 3.45
CA PHE A 471 7.85 -5.95 3.98
C PHE A 471 8.31 -4.51 4.24
N GLY A 472 7.48 -3.68 4.88
CA GLY A 472 7.82 -2.28 5.16
C GLY A 472 8.00 -1.39 3.93
N GLY A 473 7.45 -1.79 2.78
CA GLY A 473 7.46 -1.02 1.53
C GLY A 473 8.38 -1.56 0.44
N LEU A 474 8.90 -2.79 0.59
CA LEU A 474 9.71 -3.45 -0.44
C LEU A 474 8.95 -3.60 -1.76
N GLY A 475 7.65 -3.88 -1.72
CA GLY A 475 6.84 -4.04 -2.93
C GLY A 475 6.78 -2.77 -3.79
N ALA A 476 6.72 -1.59 -3.16
CA ALA A 476 6.80 -0.32 -3.86
C ALA A 476 8.21 -0.04 -4.41
N ALA A 477 9.26 -0.32 -3.63
CA ALA A 477 10.64 -0.19 -4.10
C ALA A 477 10.92 -1.11 -5.30
N LEU A 478 10.41 -2.35 -5.25
CA LEU A 478 10.51 -3.32 -6.32
C LEU A 478 9.72 -2.88 -7.56
N ALA A 479 8.51 -2.33 -7.39
CA ALA A 479 7.70 -1.77 -8.48
C ALA A 479 8.46 -0.69 -9.25
N ARG A 480 9.00 0.31 -8.55
CA ARG A 480 9.81 1.38 -9.18
C ARG A 480 11.04 0.81 -9.86
N ARG A 481 11.73 -0.12 -9.21
CA ARG A 481 12.96 -0.68 -9.73
C ARG A 481 12.73 -1.49 -11.00
N LEU A 482 11.69 -2.32 -11.03
CA LEU A 482 11.36 -3.12 -12.21
C LEU A 482 10.94 -2.21 -13.37
N GLU A 483 10.11 -1.20 -13.14
CA GLU A 483 9.72 -0.25 -14.18
C GLU A 483 10.92 0.56 -14.71
N LEU A 484 11.84 0.97 -13.83
CA LEU A 484 13.08 1.63 -14.20
C LEU A 484 14.01 0.73 -15.02
N ILE A 485 14.10 -0.57 -14.70
CA ILE A 485 14.89 -1.54 -15.46
C ILE A 485 14.26 -1.81 -16.84
N GLU A 486 12.94 -1.95 -16.90
CA GLU A 486 12.21 -2.24 -18.14
C GLU A 486 12.17 -1.02 -19.07
N THR A 487 11.90 0.19 -18.55
CA THR A 487 11.59 1.36 -19.38
C THR A 487 12.67 2.44 -19.37
N GLY A 488 13.52 2.45 -18.34
CA GLY A 488 14.50 3.51 -18.10
C GLY A 488 13.96 4.70 -17.30
N GLU A 489 12.67 4.70 -16.94
CA GLU A 489 11.99 5.79 -16.23
C GLU A 489 11.06 5.22 -15.14
N ILE A 490 10.69 6.04 -14.15
CA ILE A 490 9.67 5.68 -13.16
C ILE A 490 8.32 6.25 -13.59
N GLY A 491 7.45 5.36 -14.05
CA GLY A 491 6.17 5.66 -14.65
C GLY A 491 5.04 5.91 -13.64
N PRO A 492 3.83 6.20 -14.14
CA PRO A 492 2.67 6.53 -13.31
C PRO A 492 2.23 5.36 -12.44
N TRP A 493 2.41 4.12 -12.90
CA TRP A 493 2.05 2.93 -12.15
C TRP A 493 2.91 2.75 -10.88
N ALA A 494 4.24 2.78 -10.98
CA ALA A 494 5.06 2.61 -9.78
C ALA A 494 4.89 3.77 -8.79
N ARG A 495 4.66 5.00 -9.28
CA ARG A 495 4.31 6.16 -8.44
C ARG A 495 2.97 5.95 -7.72
N ALA A 496 1.99 5.35 -8.40
CA ALA A 496 0.71 4.99 -7.79
C ALA A 496 0.88 3.94 -6.68
N VAL A 497 1.71 2.91 -6.89
CA VAL A 497 2.05 1.93 -5.83
C VAL A 497 2.73 2.62 -4.64
N GLU A 498 3.70 3.49 -4.90
CA GLU A 498 4.42 4.23 -3.86
C GLU A 498 3.52 5.16 -3.05
N SER A 499 2.50 5.76 -3.68
CA SER A 499 1.61 6.71 -3.00
C SER A 499 0.81 6.12 -1.84
N SER A 500 0.66 4.79 -1.80
CA SER A 500 0.02 4.07 -0.69
C SER A 500 0.93 3.91 0.53
N LEU A 501 2.21 4.22 0.43
CA LEU A 501 3.14 4.15 1.56
C LEU A 501 2.97 5.35 2.51
N PRO A 502 3.24 5.13 3.82
CA PRO A 502 3.33 6.23 4.76
C PRO A 502 4.37 7.25 4.31
N GLN A 503 4.00 8.53 4.40
CA GLN A 503 4.96 9.62 4.27
C GLN A 503 5.94 9.50 5.43
N SER A 504 7.21 9.25 5.12
CA SER A 504 8.22 9.05 6.16
C SER A 504 8.41 10.34 6.96
N ALA A 505 8.28 10.27 8.29
CA ALA A 505 8.53 11.41 9.19
C ALA A 505 9.98 11.94 9.09
N SER A 506 10.91 11.16 8.54
CA SER A 506 12.33 11.48 8.39
C SER A 506 12.76 12.07 7.03
N GLY A 507 11.83 12.31 6.09
CA GLY A 507 12.15 12.82 4.74
C GLY A 507 12.47 11.73 3.70
N VAL A 508 13.15 12.11 2.59
CA VAL A 508 13.44 11.27 1.41
C VAL A 508 14.11 9.94 1.81
N ARG A 509 13.57 8.79 1.36
CA ARG A 509 14.13 7.47 1.68
C ARG A 509 15.42 7.22 0.91
N ARG A 510 16.29 6.34 1.44
CA ARG A 510 17.53 5.93 0.77
C ARG A 510 17.21 5.34 -0.61
N GLU A 511 16.21 4.49 -0.68
CA GLU A 511 15.76 3.80 -1.88
C GLU A 511 15.33 4.80 -2.96
N ASP A 512 14.63 5.87 -2.58
CA ASP A 512 14.19 6.92 -3.51
C ASP A 512 15.38 7.67 -4.11
N LEU A 513 16.41 7.94 -3.31
CA LEU A 513 17.66 8.55 -3.79
C LEU A 513 18.39 7.62 -4.77
N ILE A 514 18.40 6.31 -4.50
CA ILE A 514 19.08 5.34 -5.37
C ILE A 514 18.30 5.13 -6.66
N ASP A 515 16.97 5.06 -6.62
CA ASP A 515 16.13 4.99 -7.82
C ASP A 515 16.38 6.21 -8.73
N ARG A 516 16.38 7.42 -8.15
CA ARG A 516 16.71 8.65 -8.88
C ARG A 516 18.15 8.67 -9.39
N ALA A 517 19.09 8.09 -8.66
CA ALA A 517 20.49 8.01 -9.07
C ALA A 517 20.64 7.09 -10.29
N VAL A 518 19.93 5.97 -10.31
CA VAL A 518 19.92 5.06 -11.47
C VAL A 518 19.21 5.70 -12.67
N GLU A 519 18.08 6.37 -12.46
CA GLU A 519 17.43 7.14 -13.52
C GLU A 519 18.37 8.21 -14.11
N ALA A 520 19.05 8.98 -13.26
CA ALA A 520 20.06 9.95 -13.69
C ALA A 520 21.20 9.28 -14.47
N HIS A 521 21.67 8.11 -14.03
CA HIS A 521 22.70 7.33 -14.73
C HIS A 521 22.24 6.89 -16.12
N LEU A 522 21.03 6.32 -16.25
CA LEU A 522 20.47 5.87 -17.52
C LEU A 522 20.28 7.03 -18.52
N HIS A 523 20.07 8.25 -18.01
CA HIS A 523 19.96 9.47 -18.81
C HIS A 523 21.31 10.19 -19.04
N GLY A 524 22.44 9.60 -18.66
CA GLY A 524 23.77 10.19 -18.84
C GLY A 524 24.08 11.38 -17.91
N ARG A 525 23.24 11.66 -16.91
CA ARG A 525 23.42 12.72 -15.90
C ARG A 525 24.34 12.25 -14.77
N ARG A 526 25.60 12.01 -15.11
CA ARG A 526 26.58 11.33 -14.25
C ARG A 526 26.84 12.03 -12.90
N ALA A 527 27.06 13.35 -12.92
CA ALA A 527 27.33 14.11 -11.70
C ALA A 527 26.14 14.11 -10.72
N GLU A 528 24.92 14.12 -11.25
CA GLU A 528 23.70 14.01 -10.44
C GLU A 528 23.58 12.62 -9.82
N ALA A 529 23.83 11.56 -10.60
CA ALA A 529 23.83 10.19 -10.09
C ALA A 529 24.85 9.98 -8.95
N GLU A 530 26.08 10.48 -9.12
CA GLU A 530 27.14 10.42 -8.08
C GLU A 530 26.72 11.13 -6.79
N THR A 531 26.12 12.32 -6.91
CA THR A 531 25.63 13.11 -5.78
C THR A 531 24.50 12.40 -5.03
N LEU A 532 23.53 11.86 -5.76
CA LEU A 532 22.39 11.15 -5.20
C LEU A 532 22.82 9.88 -4.44
N VAL A 533 23.85 9.18 -4.92
CA VAL A 533 24.43 8.04 -4.20
C VAL A 533 25.11 8.47 -2.92
N ALA A 534 25.94 9.52 -2.97
CA ALA A 534 26.61 10.01 -1.77
C ALA A 534 25.59 10.37 -0.68
N LEU A 535 24.49 11.03 -1.06
CA LEU A 535 23.36 11.33 -0.17
C LEU A 535 22.64 10.07 0.35
N ALA A 536 22.52 9.03 -0.48
CA ALA A 536 21.94 7.76 -0.09
C ALA A 536 22.81 7.00 0.92
N ASP A 537 24.13 7.01 0.74
CA ASP A 537 25.10 6.39 1.64
C ASP A 537 25.18 7.11 2.99
N GLU A 538 25.09 8.44 3.00
CA GLU A 538 24.97 9.21 4.24
C GLU A 538 23.73 8.81 5.05
N ARG A 539 22.60 8.58 4.37
CA ARG A 539 21.36 8.10 5.01
C ARG A 539 21.43 6.65 5.48
N ALA A 540 22.14 5.78 4.76
CA ALA A 540 22.34 4.39 5.14
C ALA A 540 23.02 4.25 6.51
N ARG A 541 23.94 5.17 6.84
CA ARG A 541 24.60 5.24 8.15
C ARG A 541 23.64 5.59 9.30
N GLY A 542 22.45 6.10 9.00
CA GLY A 542 21.36 6.35 9.95
C GLY A 542 20.47 5.14 10.25
N GLY A 543 20.72 3.98 9.64
CA GLY A 543 19.95 2.75 9.87
C GLY A 543 18.66 2.61 9.06
N PHE A 544 18.46 3.45 8.04
CA PHE A 544 17.30 3.38 7.16
C PHE A 544 17.62 2.57 5.89
N GLY A 545 16.96 1.42 5.72
CA GLY A 545 16.93 0.69 4.46
C GLY A 545 16.37 -0.73 4.57
N CYS A 546 15.83 -1.25 3.47
CA CYS A 546 15.39 -2.64 3.43
C CYS A 546 16.61 -3.58 3.53
N GLY A 547 16.61 -4.50 4.50
CA GLY A 547 17.72 -5.44 4.72
C GLY A 547 17.95 -6.46 3.58
N LEU A 548 17.11 -6.44 2.54
CA LEU A 548 17.18 -7.31 1.37
C LEU A 548 17.70 -6.59 0.14
N HIS A 549 18.49 -7.31 -0.66
CA HIS A 549 19.08 -6.77 -1.88
C HIS A 549 18.07 -6.66 -3.03
N ILE A 550 17.90 -5.46 -3.58
CA ILE A 550 17.23 -5.24 -4.87
C ILE A 550 18.31 -4.94 -5.94
N PRO A 551 18.41 -5.76 -7.01
CA PRO A 551 19.38 -5.54 -8.08
C PRO A 551 19.32 -4.13 -8.71
N GLY A 552 20.48 -3.56 -9.01
CA GLY A 552 20.63 -2.22 -9.60
C GLY A 552 20.88 -1.08 -8.60
N LEU A 553 20.78 -1.32 -7.29
CA LEU A 553 21.02 -0.28 -6.26
C LEU A 553 22.48 0.22 -6.22
N ASP A 554 23.43 -0.58 -6.71
CA ASP A 554 24.87 -0.33 -6.67
C ASP A 554 25.41 0.36 -7.93
N ALA A 555 24.60 0.49 -8.99
CA ALA A 555 24.99 1.06 -10.28
C ALA A 555 25.45 2.52 -10.20
N ALA A 556 24.76 3.34 -9.41
CA ALA A 556 25.09 4.75 -9.31
C ALA A 556 26.34 4.98 -8.44
N ALA A 557 26.69 4.04 -7.56
CA ALA A 557 27.93 4.06 -6.79
C ALA A 557 29.19 3.71 -7.61
N GLU A 558 29.03 3.16 -8.82
CA GLU A 558 30.14 2.79 -9.71
C GLU A 558 31.00 3.97 -10.16
N HIS A 559 30.48 5.20 -10.05
CA HIS A 559 31.16 6.41 -10.49
C HIS A 559 31.57 7.37 -9.34
N ALA A 560 31.13 7.11 -8.11
CA ALA A 560 31.47 7.94 -6.96
C ALA A 560 32.92 7.70 -6.49
N SER A 561 33.65 8.77 -6.16
CA SER A 561 34.99 8.68 -5.58
C SER A 561 34.99 7.81 -4.31
N PRO A 562 36.00 6.94 -4.10
CA PRO A 562 36.06 6.11 -2.91
C PRO A 562 36.11 7.00 -1.67
N SER A 563 35.06 7.00 -0.85
CA SER A 563 35.10 7.69 0.44
C SER A 563 36.10 6.96 1.35
N SER A 564 37.11 7.68 1.83
CA SER A 564 38.27 7.17 2.58
C SER A 564 37.98 6.69 4.02
N ARG A 565 36.78 6.21 4.32
CA ARG A 565 36.41 5.78 5.68
C ARG A 565 35.62 4.47 5.67
N GLY A 566 36.30 3.40 6.07
CA GLY A 566 35.79 2.12 6.62
C GLY A 566 34.55 1.51 5.98
N ALA A 567 34.74 0.51 5.11
CA ALA A 567 33.68 -0.31 4.51
C ALA A 567 32.95 -1.26 5.51
N GLU A 568 33.35 -1.29 6.79
CA GLU A 568 32.98 -2.36 7.73
C GLU A 568 31.79 -2.07 8.67
N ALA A 569 31.11 -0.92 8.59
CA ALA A 569 30.10 -0.55 9.60
C ALA A 569 28.70 -0.15 9.07
N VAL A 570 28.44 -0.22 7.76
CA VAL A 570 27.10 0.07 7.21
C VAL A 570 26.42 -1.26 6.89
N GLY A 571 25.22 -1.49 7.43
CA GLY A 571 24.47 -2.72 7.22
C GLY A 571 24.29 -3.03 5.73
N ILE A 572 25.15 -3.89 5.19
CA ILE A 572 25.07 -4.35 3.81
C ILE A 572 23.86 -5.29 3.76
N ALA A 573 22.86 -4.92 2.96
CA ALA A 573 21.73 -5.80 2.67
C ALA A 573 22.25 -7.16 2.19
N ARG A 574 21.70 -8.25 2.72
CA ARG A 574 22.14 -9.61 2.34
C ARG A 574 21.97 -9.81 0.84
N ARG A 575 23.01 -10.30 0.17
CA ARG A 575 23.05 -10.45 -1.29
C ARG A 575 23.13 -11.91 -1.71
N PRO A 576 22.38 -12.32 -2.75
CA PRO A 576 22.62 -13.58 -3.44
C PRO A 576 24.07 -13.68 -3.95
N PRO A 577 24.62 -14.90 -4.11
CA PRO A 577 26.02 -15.10 -4.49
C PRO A 577 26.40 -14.39 -5.79
N ASP A 578 25.52 -14.45 -6.79
CA ASP A 578 25.72 -13.81 -8.10
C ASP A 578 25.82 -12.28 -7.97
N ALA A 579 24.93 -11.65 -7.19
CA ALA A 579 24.97 -10.20 -6.96
C ALA A 579 26.19 -9.77 -6.13
N ARG A 580 26.64 -10.63 -5.20
CA ARG A 580 27.87 -10.40 -4.42
C ARG A 580 29.09 -10.45 -5.32
N LEU A 581 29.24 -11.52 -6.09
CA LEU A 581 30.32 -11.69 -7.07
C LEU A 581 30.34 -10.53 -8.07
N ALA A 582 29.18 -10.18 -8.64
CA ALA A 582 29.08 -9.09 -9.59
C ALA A 582 29.52 -7.75 -8.96
N SER A 583 29.10 -7.45 -7.74
CA SER A 583 29.54 -6.27 -7.00
C SER A 583 31.03 -6.28 -6.69
N GLU A 584 31.62 -7.42 -6.32
CA GLU A 584 33.06 -7.57 -6.05
C GLU A 584 33.89 -7.31 -7.31
N LEU A 585 33.49 -7.90 -8.45
CA LEU A 585 34.16 -7.71 -9.73
C LEU A 585 34.09 -6.26 -10.21
N ARG A 586 32.90 -5.61 -10.07
CA ARG A 586 32.74 -4.18 -10.35
C ARG A 586 33.58 -3.29 -9.44
N HIS A 587 33.74 -3.66 -8.17
CA HIS A 587 34.57 -2.92 -7.23
C HIS A 587 36.06 -3.02 -7.57
N ARG A 588 36.56 -4.22 -7.91
CA ARG A 588 37.97 -4.44 -8.30
C ARG A 588 38.41 -3.60 -9.49
N MET A 589 37.52 -3.43 -10.48
CA MET A 589 37.80 -2.63 -11.68
C MET A 589 37.62 -1.12 -11.47
N ARG A 590 37.06 -0.69 -10.33
CA ARG A 590 36.76 0.73 -10.08
C ARG A 590 38.02 1.49 -9.70
N GLY A 591 38.30 2.58 -10.43
CA GLY A 591 39.46 3.44 -10.13
C GLY A 591 40.82 2.75 -10.31
N ILE A 592 40.83 1.60 -10.99
CA ILE A 592 42.04 0.86 -11.34
C ILE A 592 42.92 1.72 -12.26
N ASP A 593 44.24 1.60 -12.14
CA ASP A 593 45.19 2.22 -13.06
C ASP A 593 45.55 1.25 -14.21
N ARG A 594 46.43 1.68 -15.12
CA ARG A 594 46.80 0.86 -16.27
C ARG A 594 47.47 -0.45 -15.87
N ALA A 595 48.38 -0.41 -14.90
CA ALA A 595 49.11 -1.58 -14.45
C ALA A 595 48.20 -2.60 -13.76
N GLY A 596 47.27 -2.13 -12.93
CA GLY A 596 46.23 -2.95 -12.33
C GLY A 596 45.31 -3.56 -13.39
N PHE A 597 44.90 -2.78 -14.39
CA PHE A 597 44.06 -3.29 -15.48
C PHE A 597 44.72 -4.46 -16.22
N ASP A 598 45.99 -4.31 -16.62
CA ASP A 598 46.72 -5.35 -17.34
C ASP A 598 46.92 -6.62 -16.50
N ALA A 599 46.97 -6.50 -15.16
CA ALA A 599 47.11 -7.63 -14.24
C ALA A 599 45.79 -8.33 -13.88
N GLU A 600 44.69 -7.58 -13.78
CA GLU A 600 43.42 -8.06 -13.22
C GLU A 600 42.40 -8.47 -14.29
N TYR A 601 42.43 -7.84 -15.48
CA TYR A 601 41.36 -7.90 -16.48
C TYR A 601 40.94 -9.34 -16.83
N ASP A 602 41.89 -10.21 -17.19
CA ASP A 602 41.58 -11.57 -17.63
C ASP A 602 40.90 -12.40 -16.53
N ALA A 603 41.34 -12.23 -15.28
CA ALA A 603 40.76 -12.91 -14.12
C ALA A 603 39.34 -12.42 -13.82
N VAL A 604 39.11 -11.10 -13.92
CA VAL A 604 37.80 -10.49 -13.72
C VAL A 604 36.84 -10.91 -14.85
N ALA A 605 37.28 -10.82 -16.11
CA ALA A 605 36.47 -11.22 -17.26
C ALA A 605 36.14 -12.71 -17.24
N ALA A 606 37.06 -13.57 -16.79
CA ALA A 606 36.78 -14.99 -16.60
C ALA A 606 35.74 -15.24 -15.52
N SER A 607 35.86 -14.55 -14.38
CA SER A 607 34.91 -14.65 -13.26
C SER A 607 33.52 -14.09 -13.61
N ALA A 608 33.44 -13.04 -14.42
CA ALA A 608 32.15 -12.47 -14.83
C ALA A 608 31.26 -13.48 -15.58
N ARG A 609 31.88 -14.44 -16.31
CA ARG A 609 31.14 -15.50 -17.04
C ARG A 609 30.48 -16.54 -16.15
N SER A 610 30.87 -16.66 -14.88
CA SER A 610 30.25 -17.60 -13.94
C SER A 610 29.00 -17.04 -13.25
N ILE A 611 28.71 -15.74 -13.42
CA ILE A 611 27.46 -15.12 -12.95
C ILE A 611 26.30 -15.73 -13.74
N ARG A 612 25.37 -16.41 -13.04
CA ARG A 612 24.22 -17.11 -13.63
C ARG A 612 23.07 -16.15 -13.91
N SER A 613 22.86 -15.16 -13.05
CA SER A 613 21.86 -14.10 -13.26
C SER A 613 22.22 -13.28 -14.52
N PRO A 614 21.44 -13.37 -15.62
CA PRO A 614 21.73 -12.65 -16.86
C PRO A 614 21.75 -11.13 -16.64
N TYR A 615 20.91 -10.62 -15.74
CA TYR A 615 20.87 -9.20 -15.41
C TYR A 615 22.15 -8.71 -14.70
N GLU A 616 22.61 -9.40 -13.65
CA GLU A 616 23.86 -9.02 -12.96
C GLU A 616 25.10 -9.23 -13.85
N ARG A 617 25.07 -10.24 -14.72
CA ARG A 617 26.11 -10.45 -15.72
C ARG A 617 26.13 -9.31 -16.73
N ALA A 618 24.99 -8.94 -17.31
CA ALA A 618 24.90 -7.86 -18.30
C ALA A 618 25.50 -6.53 -17.80
N ARG A 619 25.20 -6.17 -16.54
CA ARG A 619 25.78 -4.99 -15.89
C ARG A 619 27.29 -5.07 -15.72
N THR A 620 27.79 -6.25 -15.35
CA THR A 620 29.23 -6.51 -15.20
C THR A 620 29.95 -6.44 -16.55
N GLU A 621 29.35 -6.99 -17.61
CA GLU A 621 29.86 -6.90 -18.99
C GLU A 621 29.88 -5.44 -19.47
N LEU A 622 28.84 -4.64 -19.18
CA LEU A 622 28.83 -3.20 -19.50
C LEU A 622 29.93 -2.42 -18.77
N MET A 623 30.19 -2.74 -17.50
CA MET A 623 31.31 -2.16 -16.74
C MET A 623 32.66 -2.55 -17.36
N LEU A 624 32.86 -3.82 -17.73
CA LEU A 624 34.08 -4.28 -18.39
C LEU A 624 34.29 -3.58 -19.73
N ALA A 625 33.22 -3.40 -20.52
CA ALA A 625 33.28 -2.64 -21.76
C ALA A 625 33.82 -1.22 -21.55
N ARG A 626 33.29 -0.51 -20.55
CA ARG A 626 33.73 0.84 -20.17
C ARG A 626 35.19 0.87 -19.72
N ALA A 627 35.60 -0.10 -18.89
CA ALA A 627 36.97 -0.21 -18.43
C ALA A 627 37.95 -0.45 -19.60
N CYS A 628 37.65 -1.41 -20.48
CA CYS A 628 38.45 -1.67 -21.68
C CYS A 628 38.56 -0.43 -22.57
N ALA A 629 37.46 0.30 -22.77
CA ALA A 629 37.45 1.53 -23.57
C ALA A 629 38.31 2.63 -22.95
N ALA A 630 38.23 2.84 -21.63
CA ALA A 630 39.05 3.83 -20.92
C ALA A 630 40.57 3.55 -21.04
N PHE A 631 40.95 2.28 -21.18
CA PHE A 631 42.34 1.86 -21.40
C PHE A 631 42.69 1.61 -22.88
N GLY A 632 41.82 1.95 -23.84
CA GLY A 632 42.12 1.82 -25.27
C GLY A 632 42.13 0.37 -25.81
N ALA A 633 41.56 -0.59 -25.08
CA ALA A 633 41.40 -1.97 -25.53
C ALA A 633 40.10 -2.14 -26.33
N ALA A 634 40.12 -1.77 -27.62
CA ALA A 634 38.95 -1.69 -28.49
C ALA A 634 38.20 -3.02 -28.69
N ASP A 635 38.91 -4.10 -29.08
CA ASP A 635 38.26 -5.39 -29.38
C ASP A 635 37.62 -6.03 -28.14
N PRO A 636 38.27 -6.06 -26.96
CA PRO A 636 37.62 -6.46 -25.71
C PRO A 636 36.39 -5.59 -25.38
N ALA A 637 36.49 -4.26 -25.52
CA ALA A 637 35.38 -3.36 -25.23
C ALA A 637 34.15 -3.67 -26.10
N GLY A 638 34.35 -3.86 -27.41
CA GLY A 638 33.28 -4.22 -28.34
C GLY A 638 32.62 -5.56 -28.02
N ARG A 639 33.41 -6.60 -27.66
CA ARG A 639 32.87 -7.91 -27.27
C ARG A 639 31.99 -7.83 -26.02
N HIS A 640 32.46 -7.11 -25.00
CA HIS A 640 31.71 -6.91 -23.77
C HIS A 640 30.42 -6.11 -24.00
N LEU A 641 30.42 -5.10 -24.89
CA LEU A 641 29.20 -4.38 -25.26
C LEU A 641 28.16 -5.28 -25.93
N VAL A 642 28.57 -6.12 -26.88
CA VAL A 642 27.65 -7.05 -27.56
C VAL A 642 27.08 -8.06 -26.57
N ALA A 643 27.91 -8.58 -25.65
CA ALA A 643 27.44 -9.47 -24.59
C ALA A 643 26.42 -8.78 -23.67
N ALA A 644 26.70 -7.54 -23.23
CA ALA A 644 25.77 -6.76 -22.42
C ALA A 644 24.46 -6.48 -23.15
N GLU A 645 24.51 -6.10 -24.43
CA GLU A 645 23.33 -5.82 -25.27
C GLU A 645 22.40 -7.05 -25.37
N HIS A 646 22.95 -8.22 -25.72
CA HIS A 646 22.16 -9.44 -25.80
C HIS A 646 21.57 -9.83 -24.45
N LEU A 647 22.37 -9.82 -23.38
CA LEU A 647 21.89 -10.21 -22.04
C LEU A 647 20.79 -9.27 -21.53
N PHE A 648 20.91 -7.95 -21.74
CA PHE A 648 19.85 -7.00 -21.36
C PHE A 648 18.58 -7.16 -22.20
N ALA A 649 18.71 -7.45 -23.50
CA ALA A 649 17.57 -7.70 -24.36
C ALA A 649 16.83 -8.99 -23.96
N ASP A 650 17.56 -10.08 -23.72
CA ASP A 650 17.01 -11.38 -23.34
C ASP A 650 16.27 -11.30 -22.00
N CYS A 651 16.86 -10.61 -21.01
CA CYS A 651 16.24 -10.42 -19.69
C CYS A 651 15.29 -9.22 -19.62
N GLY A 652 15.04 -8.49 -20.71
CA GLY A 652 14.04 -7.40 -20.78
C GLY A 652 14.38 -6.12 -20.05
N ALA A 653 15.64 -5.93 -19.71
CA ALA A 653 16.15 -4.72 -19.10
C ALA A 653 16.37 -3.61 -20.17
N VAL A 654 15.32 -3.29 -20.93
CA VAL A 654 15.40 -2.38 -22.09
C VAL A 654 15.85 -0.97 -21.68
N GLY A 655 15.56 -0.53 -20.47
CA GLY A 655 16.08 0.74 -19.92
C GLY A 655 17.60 0.84 -19.98
N TRP A 656 18.32 -0.28 -19.88
CA TRP A 656 19.78 -0.34 -19.96
C TRP A 656 20.33 -0.32 -21.39
N LEU A 657 19.53 -0.68 -22.40
CA LEU A 657 19.97 -0.63 -23.80
C LEU A 657 20.32 0.80 -24.24
N ARG A 658 19.67 1.82 -23.65
CA ARG A 658 20.05 3.23 -23.85
C ARG A 658 21.49 3.49 -23.37
N ALA A 659 21.87 2.95 -22.21
CA ALA A 659 23.21 3.10 -21.66
C ALA A 659 24.27 2.36 -22.51
N VAL A 660 23.94 1.18 -23.03
CA VAL A 660 24.80 0.43 -23.97
C VAL A 660 25.00 1.22 -25.27
N ALA A 661 23.92 1.78 -25.84
CA ALA A 661 23.98 2.58 -27.05
C ALA A 661 24.82 3.86 -26.86
N ALA A 662 24.66 4.56 -25.74
CA ALA A 662 25.44 5.74 -25.41
C ALA A 662 26.95 5.41 -25.31
N GLU A 663 27.29 4.30 -24.68
CA GLU A 663 28.68 3.82 -24.60
C GLU A 663 29.25 3.48 -25.97
N ARG A 664 28.48 2.81 -26.83
CA ARG A 664 28.89 2.51 -28.22
C ARG A 664 29.17 3.79 -29.01
N VAL A 665 28.34 4.83 -28.85
CA VAL A 665 28.58 6.15 -29.47
C VAL A 665 29.87 6.78 -28.96
N ALA A 666 30.12 6.75 -27.65
CA ALA A 666 31.35 7.28 -27.04
C ALA A 666 32.61 6.56 -27.55
N GLN A 667 32.55 5.25 -27.75
CA GLN A 667 33.67 4.48 -28.30
C GLN A 667 33.95 4.84 -29.77
N LEU A 668 32.90 5.02 -30.57
CA LEU A 668 33.02 5.45 -31.97
C LEU A 668 33.62 6.87 -32.10
N THR A 669 33.21 7.80 -31.24
CA THR A 669 33.78 9.16 -31.24
C THR A 669 35.24 9.16 -30.81
N ALA A 670 35.61 8.40 -29.78
CA ALA A 670 36.99 8.22 -29.36
C ALA A 670 37.87 7.62 -30.47
N HIS A 671 37.37 6.60 -31.18
CA HIS A 671 38.09 6.01 -32.33
C HIS A 671 38.26 7.00 -33.49
N ARG A 672 37.25 7.83 -33.80
CA ARG A 672 37.36 8.88 -34.84
C ARG A 672 38.38 9.96 -34.48
N VAL A 673 38.45 10.37 -33.21
CA VAL A 673 39.44 11.36 -32.74
C VAL A 673 40.86 10.79 -32.79
N VAL A 674 41.05 9.51 -32.41
CA VAL A 674 42.36 8.85 -32.50
C VAL A 674 42.78 8.63 -33.95
N SER A 675 41.87 8.20 -34.83
CA SER A 675 42.13 8.08 -36.28
C SER A 675 42.49 9.43 -36.90
N SER A 676 41.71 10.48 -36.61
CA SER A 676 41.97 11.84 -37.08
C SER A 676 43.31 12.39 -36.56
N ALA A 677 43.68 12.12 -35.31
CA ALA A 677 44.97 12.53 -34.75
C ALA A 677 46.14 11.74 -35.36
N ALA A 678 45.94 10.47 -35.71
CA ALA A 678 46.92 9.67 -36.45
C ALA A 678 47.07 10.18 -37.89
N ASP A 679 45.97 10.52 -38.56
CA ASP A 679 45.95 11.09 -39.91
C ASP A 679 46.62 12.48 -39.95
N VAL A 680 46.43 13.31 -38.91
CA VAL A 680 47.14 14.60 -38.74
C VAL A 680 48.63 14.40 -38.44
N ARG A 681 49.02 13.40 -37.64
CA ARG A 681 50.44 13.06 -37.42
C ARG A 681 51.10 12.52 -38.69
N MET A 682 50.38 11.78 -39.52
CA MET A 682 50.85 11.34 -40.83
C MET A 682 50.93 12.50 -41.83
N ALA A 683 50.05 13.52 -41.74
CA ALA A 683 50.11 14.72 -42.56
C ALA A 683 51.23 15.70 -42.14
N VAL A 684 51.63 15.72 -40.86
CA VAL A 684 52.73 16.56 -40.34
C VAL A 684 54.11 15.88 -40.46
N GLY A 685 54.16 14.59 -40.82
CA GLY A 685 55.39 13.83 -41.07
C GLY A 685 56.09 14.11 -42.41
N ALA A 686 55.65 15.10 -43.19
CA ALA A 686 56.19 15.41 -44.52
C ALA A 686 56.50 16.91 -44.70
N VAL A 687 57.32 17.48 -43.81
CA VAL A 687 58.04 18.73 -44.10
C VAL A 687 59.46 18.62 -43.55
N ASP A 688 60.39 18.20 -44.41
CA ASP A 688 61.83 18.31 -44.22
C ASP A 688 62.27 19.75 -44.54
N GLY A 689 63.00 20.38 -43.62
CA GLY A 689 63.63 21.69 -43.87
C GLY A 689 64.08 22.43 -42.62
N ALA A 690 65.34 22.21 -42.21
CA ALA A 690 66.04 23.05 -41.23
C ALA A 690 66.29 24.48 -41.77
N PRO A 691 66.51 25.52 -40.93
CA PRO A 691 67.81 25.68 -40.27
C PRO A 691 67.78 26.12 -38.78
N ARG A 692 68.99 26.07 -38.21
CA ARG A 692 69.44 26.15 -36.80
C ARG A 692 69.44 27.59 -36.19
N PRO A 693 70.15 27.87 -35.06
CA PRO A 693 69.80 27.61 -33.66
C PRO A 693 69.85 28.91 -32.81
N GLY A 694 69.21 28.97 -31.64
CA GLY A 694 69.50 30.06 -30.71
C GLY A 694 68.57 30.22 -29.51
N VAL A 695 69.17 30.10 -28.34
CA VAL A 695 68.79 30.68 -27.04
C VAL A 695 67.83 29.87 -26.15
N THR A 696 68.39 29.52 -24.99
CA THR A 696 67.89 28.78 -23.82
C THR A 696 66.91 29.59 -22.95
N PRO A 697 66.29 28.96 -21.93
CA PRO A 697 64.90 29.22 -21.54
C PRO A 697 64.75 30.11 -20.29
N TRP A 698 63.59 30.74 -20.14
CA TRP A 698 63.05 31.13 -18.84
C TRP A 698 61.52 31.18 -18.85
N SER A 699 60.99 30.93 -17.67
CA SER A 699 59.63 30.63 -17.24
C SER A 699 58.61 31.78 -17.31
N SER A 700 57.41 31.38 -16.87
CA SER A 700 56.39 32.15 -16.12
C SER A 700 55.25 32.78 -16.92
N SER A 701 54.08 32.17 -16.72
CA SER A 701 52.82 32.77 -16.23
C SER A 701 52.13 33.91 -16.99
N THR A 702 50.79 33.85 -16.86
CA THR A 702 49.78 34.89 -17.10
C THR A 702 49.38 35.03 -18.58
N THR A 703 48.12 35.15 -19.01
CA THR A 703 46.91 35.69 -18.40
C THR A 703 45.73 35.28 -19.31
N ALA A 704 44.57 34.93 -18.75
CA ALA A 704 43.29 35.03 -19.47
C ALA A 704 42.71 36.43 -19.23
N PRO A 705 42.06 37.06 -20.23
CA PRO A 705 41.63 38.45 -20.12
C PRO A 705 40.37 38.58 -19.25
N ASP A 706 40.44 39.58 -18.38
CA ASP A 706 39.30 40.13 -17.66
C ASP A 706 38.66 41.24 -18.51
N SER A 707 37.33 41.37 -18.45
CA SER A 707 36.64 42.58 -18.92
C SER A 707 35.35 42.87 -18.15
N SER A 708 35.54 43.63 -17.05
CA SER A 708 34.81 44.85 -16.65
C SER A 708 33.35 44.75 -16.15
N PRO A 709 32.82 45.79 -15.44
CA PRO A 709 33.38 46.41 -14.25
C PRO A 709 32.34 46.70 -13.12
N ALA A 710 32.93 47.12 -12.00
CA ALA A 710 32.46 47.59 -10.70
C ALA A 710 31.26 48.56 -10.54
N GLY A 711 30.71 48.53 -9.32
CA GLY A 711 30.26 49.69 -8.50
C GLY A 711 28.93 49.44 -7.78
N ALA A 712 28.73 49.56 -6.46
CA ALA A 712 29.48 50.05 -5.29
C ALA A 712 28.75 49.50 -4.03
N ALA A 713 29.42 48.90 -3.05
CA ALA A 713 29.96 49.46 -1.78
C ALA A 713 28.94 49.77 -0.64
N GLN A 714 29.29 49.21 0.55
CA GLN A 714 29.01 49.61 1.96
C GLN A 714 28.04 48.69 2.77
N THR A 715 28.55 47.69 3.53
CA THR A 715 29.02 47.68 4.97
C THR A 715 27.89 47.86 5.99
N ALA A 716 27.33 46.78 6.58
CA ALA A 716 27.69 46.08 7.85
C ALA A 716 27.01 46.69 9.12
N PRO A 717 26.81 45.98 10.27
CA PRO A 717 27.16 44.60 10.66
C PRO A 717 26.06 43.78 11.44
N VAL A 718 26.31 42.46 11.58
CA VAL A 718 26.11 41.56 12.76
C VAL A 718 24.72 41.45 13.44
N GLU A 719 24.13 40.25 13.49
CA GLU A 719 24.06 39.41 14.72
C GLU A 719 23.41 38.03 14.47
N ALA A 720 23.90 37.02 15.18
CA ALA A 720 23.49 35.62 15.13
C ALA A 720 22.47 35.30 16.23
N ALA A 721 21.47 34.46 15.94
CA ALA A 721 20.73 33.73 16.98
C ALA A 721 20.03 32.47 16.43
N THR A 722 20.43 31.32 16.99
CA THR A 722 19.72 30.03 17.01
C THR A 722 18.34 30.12 17.65
N PRO A 723 17.37 29.26 17.32
CA PRO A 723 16.28 28.92 18.24
C PRO A 723 16.48 27.54 18.85
N GLY A 724 16.57 27.53 20.18
CA GLY A 724 16.55 26.34 21.02
C GLY A 724 15.13 25.93 21.41
N VAL A 725 15.00 24.62 21.58
CA VAL A 725 13.87 23.88 22.17
C VAL A 725 13.56 24.35 23.59
N ARG A 726 12.27 24.47 23.94
CA ARG A 726 11.82 24.15 25.31
C ARG A 726 10.36 23.71 25.38
N SER A 727 10.20 22.58 26.06
CA SER A 727 8.99 21.91 26.56
C SER A 727 8.27 22.73 27.63
N THR A 728 6.94 22.64 27.66
CA THR A 728 6.13 22.77 28.89
C THR A 728 4.95 21.79 28.86
N ALA A 729 4.92 20.89 29.83
CA ALA A 729 3.82 19.96 30.12
C ALA A 729 2.74 20.62 30.99
N ARG A 730 1.49 20.15 30.89
CA ARG A 730 0.47 20.15 31.97
C ARG A 730 -0.72 19.21 31.63
N PRO A 731 -1.57 18.81 32.60
CA PRO A 731 -1.80 17.40 32.91
C PRO A 731 -3.25 16.94 32.64
N ALA A 732 -3.45 15.61 32.73
CA ALA A 732 -4.74 14.93 32.64
C ALA A 732 -5.73 15.32 33.77
N PRO A 733 -7.03 15.04 33.55
CA PRO A 733 -7.87 14.54 34.64
C PRO A 733 -8.72 13.32 34.25
N ALA A 734 -9.02 12.50 35.25
CA ALA A 734 -10.05 11.46 35.29
C ALA A 734 -10.55 11.37 36.76
N PRO A 735 -11.65 10.66 37.10
CA PRO A 735 -12.96 10.47 36.42
C PRO A 735 -14.16 10.75 37.39
N ALA A 736 -15.41 10.64 36.91
CA ALA A 736 -16.53 9.87 37.53
C ALA A 736 -17.97 10.45 37.32
N SER A 737 -18.86 9.49 36.99
CA SER A 737 -20.28 9.29 37.38
C SER A 737 -21.42 10.23 36.96
N GLU A 738 -22.33 9.61 36.20
CA GLU A 738 -23.80 9.68 36.20
C GLU A 738 -24.49 10.61 37.23
N ARG A 739 -25.19 11.63 36.72
CA ARG A 739 -26.59 12.05 37.02
C ARG A 739 -26.79 13.53 36.73
N THR A 740 -27.59 13.85 35.71
CA THR A 740 -28.67 14.89 35.66
C THR A 740 -28.86 15.41 34.22
N THR A 741 -29.69 14.71 33.44
CA THR A 741 -30.00 15.04 32.03
C THR A 741 -31.38 15.69 31.84
N LEU A 742 -32.01 16.27 32.87
CA LEU A 742 -33.39 16.76 32.75
C LEU A 742 -33.66 18.20 33.22
N GLU A 743 -32.64 18.95 33.66
CA GLU A 743 -32.86 20.34 34.13
C GLU A 743 -32.11 21.43 33.34
N ARG A 744 -31.31 21.07 32.32
CA ARG A 744 -30.66 22.06 31.43
C ARG A 744 -31.44 22.41 30.17
N ALA A 745 -32.55 21.73 29.88
CA ALA A 745 -33.38 22.00 28.70
C ALA A 745 -34.34 23.20 28.86
N ALA A 746 -34.42 23.81 30.05
CA ALA A 746 -35.38 24.90 30.31
C ALA A 746 -34.74 26.26 30.68
N ALA A 747 -33.42 26.42 30.58
CA ALA A 747 -32.71 27.65 30.94
C ALA A 747 -31.74 28.15 29.86
N ALA A 748 -32.06 27.94 28.58
CA ALA A 748 -31.32 28.49 27.44
C ALA A 748 -32.23 29.19 26.41
N SER A 749 -33.42 29.59 26.82
CA SER A 749 -34.17 30.63 26.11
C SER A 749 -33.70 31.98 26.64
N ASP A 750 -33.00 32.74 25.78
CA ASP A 750 -32.64 34.16 25.90
C ASP A 750 -31.14 34.49 26.09
N ASP A 751 -30.30 34.04 25.15
CA ASP A 751 -28.99 34.66 24.90
C ASP A 751 -28.70 34.68 23.39
N ARG A 752 -28.98 35.82 22.74
CA ARG A 752 -28.86 36.00 21.29
C ARG A 752 -27.43 36.39 20.95
N ALA A 753 -26.60 35.41 20.58
CA ALA A 753 -25.24 35.65 20.09
C ALA A 753 -25.27 36.50 18.79
N PRO A 754 -24.45 37.55 18.63
CA PRO A 754 -24.56 38.51 17.52
C PRO A 754 -24.10 38.01 16.14
N ASP A 755 -23.74 36.73 15.98
CA ASP A 755 -23.11 36.18 14.77
C ASP A 755 -23.58 34.75 14.41
N ASP A 756 -24.84 34.39 14.72
CA ASP A 756 -25.42 33.11 14.24
C ASP A 756 -25.77 33.20 12.74
N VAL A 757 -24.74 33.01 11.90
CA VAL A 757 -24.81 33.01 10.43
C VAL A 757 -25.88 32.03 9.90
N LEU A 758 -26.25 31.01 10.68
CA LEU A 758 -27.23 29.98 10.30
C LEU A 758 -28.56 30.05 11.09
N GLY A 759 -28.76 31.05 11.94
CA GLY A 759 -29.94 31.16 12.80
C GLY A 759 -31.25 31.28 12.02
N GLU A 760 -31.20 31.86 10.83
CA GLU A 760 -32.35 31.96 9.91
C GLU A 760 -32.72 30.61 9.29
N CYS A 761 -31.72 29.80 8.92
CA CYS A 761 -31.96 28.43 8.45
C CYS A 761 -32.57 27.59 9.58
N ARG A 762 -32.06 27.75 10.81
CA ARG A 762 -32.57 27.07 12.00
C ARG A 762 -34.04 27.40 12.26
N THR A 763 -34.42 28.67 12.15
CA THR A 763 -35.80 29.13 12.35
C THR A 763 -36.74 28.61 11.25
N ALA A 764 -36.33 28.71 9.98
CA ALA A 764 -37.16 28.26 8.86
C ALA A 764 -37.33 26.73 8.81
N TRP A 765 -36.30 25.97 9.18
CA TRP A 765 -36.37 24.52 9.19
C TRP A 765 -37.06 23.95 10.43
N ALA A 766 -37.10 24.68 11.55
CA ALA A 766 -37.83 24.27 12.74
C ALA A 766 -39.36 24.13 12.51
N GLU A 767 -39.92 24.76 11.47
CA GLU A 767 -41.34 24.59 11.10
C GLU A 767 -41.62 23.24 10.40
N VAL A 768 -40.59 22.57 9.86
CA VAL A 768 -40.74 21.37 9.00
C VAL A 768 -40.00 20.15 9.55
N LEU A 769 -38.91 20.37 10.28
CA LEU A 769 -38.08 19.32 10.91
C LEU A 769 -38.43 19.17 12.39
N THR A 770 -38.28 17.95 12.90
CA THR A 770 -38.29 17.72 14.36
C THR A 770 -36.99 18.26 14.99
N ASP A 771 -36.98 18.53 16.29
CA ASP A 771 -35.78 19.04 17.00
C ASP A 771 -34.52 18.23 16.70
N ARG A 772 -34.65 16.89 16.66
CA ARG A 772 -33.54 15.99 16.39
C ARG A 772 -33.09 15.99 14.92
N GLU A 773 -34.02 16.11 13.99
CA GLU A 773 -33.71 16.24 12.57
C GLU A 773 -33.04 17.60 12.29
N LEU A 774 -33.48 18.65 12.98
CA LEU A 774 -32.89 19.98 12.90
C LEU A 774 -31.44 19.98 13.42
N GLU A 775 -31.17 19.39 14.59
CA GLU A 775 -29.81 19.21 15.11
C GLU A 775 -28.90 18.50 14.11
N VAL A 776 -29.37 17.40 13.53
CA VAL A 776 -28.63 16.64 12.51
C VAL A 776 -28.41 17.47 11.25
N ALA A 777 -29.43 18.18 10.76
CA ALA A 777 -29.32 19.04 9.57
C ALA A 777 -28.27 20.14 9.79
N MET A 778 -28.24 20.76 10.97
CA MET A 778 -27.29 21.80 11.31
C MET A 778 -25.85 21.27 11.34
N LEU A 779 -25.60 20.13 11.96
CA LEU A 779 -24.27 19.50 11.96
C LEU A 779 -23.81 19.14 10.55
N VAL A 780 -24.72 18.68 9.69
CA VAL A 780 -24.38 18.36 8.29
C VAL A 780 -24.05 19.63 7.49
N VAL A 781 -24.77 20.73 7.70
CA VAL A 781 -24.47 22.04 7.08
C VAL A 781 -23.11 22.59 7.54
N GLU A 782 -22.77 22.37 8.81
CA GLU A 782 -21.46 22.72 9.38
C GLU A 782 -20.32 21.81 8.89
N GLY A 783 -20.61 20.85 8.01
CA GLY A 783 -19.62 19.98 7.39
C GLY A 783 -19.32 18.71 8.19
N CYS A 784 -20.02 18.45 9.29
CA CYS A 784 -19.83 17.21 10.05
C CYS A 784 -20.25 15.99 9.22
N SER A 785 -19.42 14.96 9.27
CA SER A 785 -19.77 13.62 8.81
C SER A 785 -20.85 13.00 9.70
N ASN A 786 -21.55 11.97 9.19
CA ASN A 786 -22.57 11.26 10.00
C ASN A 786 -21.95 10.66 11.27
N ARG A 787 -20.65 10.36 11.25
CA ARG A 787 -19.91 9.85 12.40
C ARG A 787 -19.59 10.95 13.40
N GLU A 788 -19.11 12.11 12.95
CA GLU A 788 -18.88 13.26 13.84
C GLU A 788 -20.19 13.74 14.46
N ALA A 789 -21.25 13.82 13.66
CA ALA A 789 -22.58 14.14 14.15
C ALA A 789 -23.08 13.07 15.14
N ALA A 790 -22.88 11.79 14.87
CA ALA A 790 -23.23 10.71 15.80
C ALA A 790 -22.46 10.79 17.12
N SER A 791 -21.17 11.11 17.06
CA SER A 791 -20.32 11.32 18.24
C SER A 791 -20.76 12.55 19.04
N GLN A 792 -21.05 13.68 18.39
CA GLN A 792 -21.50 14.91 19.05
C GLN A 792 -22.90 14.76 19.66
N LEU A 793 -23.75 13.97 19.01
CA LEU A 793 -25.13 13.74 19.41
C LEU A 793 -25.33 12.49 20.27
N TYR A 794 -24.25 11.77 20.62
CA TYR A 794 -24.22 10.53 21.40
C TYR A 794 -25.22 9.46 20.92
N VAL A 795 -25.29 9.24 19.62
CA VAL A 795 -26.15 8.22 18.99
C VAL A 795 -25.36 7.37 18.00
N SER A 796 -25.96 6.30 17.47
CA SER A 796 -25.32 5.51 16.44
C SER A 796 -25.22 6.28 15.11
N VAL A 797 -24.20 5.99 14.30
CA VAL A 797 -24.06 6.55 12.94
C VAL A 797 -25.31 6.25 12.10
N ARG A 798 -25.89 5.06 12.28
CA ARG A 798 -27.11 4.62 11.62
C ARG A 798 -28.31 5.50 12.00
N THR A 799 -28.44 5.88 13.25
CA THR A 799 -29.48 6.82 13.72
C THR A 799 -29.33 8.16 13.01
N VAL A 800 -28.10 8.66 12.84
CA VAL A 800 -27.84 9.89 12.08
C VAL A 800 -28.17 9.70 10.61
N GLU A 801 -27.81 8.59 9.97
CA GLU A 801 -28.20 8.29 8.58
C GLU A 801 -29.72 8.32 8.38
N VAL A 802 -30.48 7.76 9.33
CA VAL A 802 -31.95 7.79 9.32
C VAL A 802 -32.46 9.23 9.39
N HIS A 803 -31.92 10.03 10.31
CA HIS A 803 -32.31 11.44 10.42
C HIS A 803 -31.92 12.26 9.18
N VAL A 804 -30.72 12.05 8.63
CA VAL A 804 -30.27 12.70 7.38
C VAL A 804 -31.20 12.34 6.22
N GLY A 805 -31.58 11.07 6.07
CA GLY A 805 -32.54 10.66 5.04
C GLY A 805 -33.92 11.33 5.19
N ARG A 806 -34.41 11.47 6.43
CA ARG A 806 -35.67 12.19 6.70
C ARG A 806 -35.54 13.68 6.43
N VAL A 807 -34.42 14.31 6.81
CA VAL A 807 -34.11 15.72 6.52
C VAL A 807 -34.10 15.96 5.01
N PHE A 808 -33.41 15.12 4.25
CA PHE A 808 -33.36 15.21 2.79
C PHE A 808 -34.74 15.13 2.16
N THR A 809 -35.55 14.17 2.60
CA THR A 809 -36.93 14.01 2.13
C THR A 809 -37.79 15.23 2.46
N LYS A 810 -37.72 15.72 3.70
CA LYS A 810 -38.55 16.84 4.18
C LYS A 810 -38.16 18.20 3.57
N LEU A 811 -36.87 18.39 3.28
CA LEU A 811 -36.36 19.62 2.67
C LEU A 811 -36.25 19.53 1.14
N ALA A 812 -36.68 18.41 0.54
CA ALA A 812 -36.59 18.15 -0.90
C ALA A 812 -35.18 18.36 -1.47
N VAL A 813 -34.15 17.86 -0.77
CA VAL A 813 -32.74 17.86 -1.20
C VAL A 813 -32.23 16.43 -1.29
N HIS A 814 -31.32 16.17 -2.22
CA HIS A 814 -30.88 14.81 -2.57
C HIS A 814 -29.45 14.52 -2.12
N SER A 815 -28.73 15.54 -1.65
CA SER A 815 -27.36 15.38 -1.17
C SER A 815 -27.02 16.34 -0.03
N ARG A 816 -25.96 15.98 0.71
CA ARG A 816 -25.38 16.85 1.74
C ARG A 816 -24.88 18.18 1.19
N VAL A 817 -24.37 18.16 -0.05
CA VAL A 817 -23.90 19.36 -0.74
C VAL A 817 -25.10 20.23 -1.10
N GLU A 818 -26.19 19.65 -1.57
CA GLU A 818 -27.44 20.37 -1.80
C GLU A 818 -28.01 20.98 -0.52
N LEU A 819 -27.97 20.24 0.61
CA LEU A 819 -28.41 20.76 1.90
C LEU A 819 -27.55 21.97 2.35
N ALA A 820 -26.23 21.88 2.21
CA ALA A 820 -25.31 22.98 2.54
C ALA A 820 -25.49 24.19 1.61
N VAL A 821 -25.69 23.95 0.31
CA VAL A 821 -26.00 24.99 -0.69
C VAL A 821 -27.35 25.63 -0.42
N LEU A 822 -28.36 24.85 0.00
CA LEU A 822 -29.67 25.36 0.38
C LEU A 822 -29.54 26.32 1.57
N ALA A 823 -28.81 25.92 2.62
CA ALA A 823 -28.53 26.79 3.77
C ALA A 823 -27.81 28.09 3.36
N HIS A 824 -26.77 28.00 2.51
CA HIS A 824 -26.05 29.18 2.03
C HIS A 824 -26.89 30.09 1.11
N ARG A 825 -27.79 29.54 0.30
CA ARG A 825 -28.70 30.33 -0.55
C ARG A 825 -29.76 31.06 0.27
N MET A 826 -30.25 30.45 1.35
CA MET A 826 -31.19 31.10 2.28
C MET A 826 -30.51 32.28 2.96
N HIS A 827 -29.24 32.12 3.37
CA HIS A 827 -28.43 33.21 3.92
C HIS A 827 -28.19 34.35 2.90
N GLY A 828 -27.92 34.03 1.63
CA GLY A 828 -27.62 35.03 0.59
C GLY A 828 -28.82 35.87 0.12
N ARG A 829 -30.06 35.35 0.19
CA ARG A 829 -31.27 36.04 -0.29
C ARG A 829 -31.73 37.21 0.59
N LEU A 830 -31.36 37.23 1.86
CA LEU A 830 -31.79 38.25 2.83
C LEU A 830 -30.71 39.28 3.15
N SER A 831 -29.42 39.00 2.87
CA SER A 831 -28.37 40.03 2.85
C SER A 831 -28.59 41.09 1.76
N THR A 832 -29.23 40.73 0.65
CA THR A 832 -29.60 41.67 -0.43
C THR A 832 -30.89 42.46 -0.18
N SER A 833 -31.67 42.15 0.87
CA SER A 833 -32.89 42.91 1.23
C SER A 833 -32.68 43.86 2.42
N ARG A 834 -31.43 44.09 2.84
CA ARG A 834 -31.05 44.95 3.98
C ARG A 834 -30.16 46.14 3.61
N THR A 835 -30.01 46.42 2.31
CA THR A 835 -29.53 47.71 1.76
C THR A 835 -30.71 48.46 1.18
#